data_AF-A0A926NJ70-F1
#
_entry.id   AF-A0A926NJ70-F1
#
_cell.length_a   1.000
_cell.length_b   1.000
_cell.length_c   1.000
_cell.angle_alpha   90.00
_cell.angle_beta   90.00
_cell.angle_gamma   90.00
#
_symmetry.space_group_name_H-M   'P 1'
#
loop_
_entity.id
_entity.type
_entity.pdbx_description
1 polymer ?
#
loop_
_entity_poly.entity_id
_entity_poly.type
_entity_poly.pdbx_seq_one_letter_code
_entity_poly.pdbx_strand_id
1 'polypeptide(L)'
;MKRFWLIWVVTVALFTSLFTPFAMAAPPAAKFDRSPVEDKQAPISSKKDEPQTVLNEESGSTLVTNLQKTTIGKGVELTTFERFDARGWLNGEILKVDLGNKAVSADLLHPGHVSSAEPLSFAAKRNGAIAGVNGDFFDINGTKAPIGAEIEKGKLIKGANPGREQSAGVSTEGIGQLASIMLAGTVSFQSSQHSLAALNQSSIPANGIGLFTPLWGKASRSAAVFNSKSVYEIIVKNGKVIEAKEEIGTGSIEENTLVLVGREEGAAKLKQLNVGDEVSIQYEPKASNGKPFQFAIGGNPVLVKDGEVQTLDDQVTAPRTAVGYSKDGKEMYLVTVDGRQTSSRGMTLQEMGHLMKEFGSYHSLNLDGGGSTTMLARTPGEEDPKVVNVPSDGHERPVPNGIGIYTEKGNGKLTGLNVFTQTQLENAIRVFPGLTRKFTAKGYDDAYDPIETKEIKWKTYPSKFGTFAKDGVFTAEKPGRANAEASVKGVKGISRVHVLNQLDRIESNKSRLGLAEGANDEFFVTGYDGNGYSAPIEPQDVSLSYDQSVIKIEQTEAGNFLVTPKVKEGSALVTMTVNGKEAYLPVTIGLKTETVSEMEDLSKWSFSSARGSGTIEPAEGRNKNGVKVKFDFTQSTGTRTANVHPAEPIKLPGEPQSISVWVKGDGKGEWMSFTTKGADGRYHYLYGPYVTWTGWKQVEIAVPSGVVYPLELRTIGAIETNKSKQYNGELIYDDLTVKVSPTVDVPTSAKTKDSFILQNDEIGKERWKFAILADSQFVGRSPNSQQVKIARESLQQIVKEKPEFLVIGGDFVDTAYPEDFALAKKILDEEVGDRFPIYYVPGNHEIMGTGNLDNFKKSFGQNRYSFAHKGTQFVLLDSSSGSFRTSDFQQLVELRKTIDKAMKDPEIRNLVVFGHHPTRDPLSTKNSQLSDRKEAELIESWLTVFREMSGGKGAMYISGHAHTVNMERVDGVPYMVVGPAGKAPYGAADNGGFYSWTMFGVQPNARLQPSISGVNNGQTNWITAKVNPLLESITIDAPSTIASGEITEVKATGHQPAGLNFPLRYPASVTWTGSENVFIGSGEAANKALESKKYDAVFDSASGKLHALKQGEIKLSVESNGKASEKSISIQ
;
A
#
# COMPACT_ATOMS: atom_id res chain seq x y z
N MET A 1 -0.53 -21.87 60.61
CA MET A 1 0.83 -21.93 61.21
C MET A 1 1.69 -20.91 60.46
N LYS A 2 2.52 -20.03 61.02
CA LYS A 2 2.76 -19.53 62.40
C LYS A 2 2.98 -18.00 62.29
N ARG A 3 2.72 -17.21 63.35
CA ARG A 3 3.11 -15.78 63.47
C ARG A 3 4.61 -15.64 63.79
N PHE A 4 5.19 -14.45 63.60
CA PHE A 4 5.88 -13.58 64.60
C PHE A 4 6.70 -12.46 63.87
N TRP A 5 7.26 -11.43 64.53
CA TRP A 5 6.68 -10.18 65.11
C TRP A 5 7.88 -9.21 65.45
N LEU A 6 7.62 -8.01 66.00
CA LEU A 6 8.60 -7.01 66.55
C LEU A 6 9.51 -6.18 65.58
N ILE A 7 10.00 -4.97 65.92
CA ILE A 7 9.43 -3.79 66.64
C ILE A 7 10.34 -2.54 66.47
N TRP A 8 9.75 -1.37 66.76
CA TRP A 8 10.22 0.04 66.86
C TRP A 8 11.68 0.38 67.26
N VAL A 9 12.11 1.64 66.98
CA VAL A 9 12.41 2.71 67.99
C VAL A 9 12.24 4.11 67.36
N VAL A 10 11.80 5.09 68.17
CA VAL A 10 11.72 6.55 67.88
C VAL A 10 12.67 7.31 68.82
N THR A 11 13.26 8.43 68.40
CA THR A 11 13.75 9.46 69.34
C THR A 11 13.69 10.86 68.72
N VAL A 12 13.35 11.85 69.54
CA VAL A 12 13.18 13.28 69.21
C VAL A 12 14.12 14.11 70.09
N ALA A 13 14.64 15.23 69.58
CA ALA A 13 15.17 16.33 70.40
C ALA A 13 14.94 17.69 69.72
N LEU A 14 14.40 18.67 70.47
CA LEU A 14 14.30 20.09 70.09
C LEU A 14 15.49 20.89 70.63
N PHE A 15 15.76 22.08 70.06
CA PHE A 15 15.91 23.31 70.87
C PHE A 15 15.64 24.60 70.07
N THR A 16 15.38 25.69 70.80
CA THR A 16 14.75 26.98 70.42
C THR A 16 15.69 28.18 70.64
N SER A 17 15.52 29.40 70.11
CA SER A 17 14.71 30.04 69.03
C SER A 17 14.93 31.57 69.12
N LEU A 18 14.81 32.41 68.07
CA LEU A 18 14.64 33.89 68.19
C LEU A 18 14.09 34.57 66.91
N PHE A 19 13.78 35.87 66.96
CA PHE A 19 12.62 36.53 66.30
C PHE A 19 12.91 37.52 65.12
N THR A 20 12.10 37.42 64.02
CA THR A 20 11.42 38.46 63.16
C THR A 20 12.15 39.74 62.62
N PRO A 21 11.67 40.46 61.55
CA PRO A 21 10.41 40.32 60.79
C PRO A 21 10.47 40.35 59.23
N PHE A 22 9.35 39.91 58.61
CA PHE A 22 8.74 40.27 57.30
C PHE A 22 9.57 40.57 56.02
N ALA A 23 9.41 39.69 55.01
CA ALA A 23 8.94 40.05 53.65
C ALA A 23 8.38 38.79 52.94
N MET A 24 7.32 38.90 52.15
CA MET A 24 6.78 37.79 51.34
C MET A 24 7.55 37.60 50.04
N ALA A 25 7.88 36.35 49.69
CA ALA A 25 8.20 35.92 48.34
C ALA A 25 7.70 34.48 48.12
N ALA A 26 7.01 34.22 47.01
CA ALA A 26 6.52 32.89 46.67
C ALA A 26 7.67 31.99 46.14
N PRO A 27 7.68 30.67 46.44
CA PRO A 27 8.70 29.77 45.92
C PRO A 27 8.49 29.52 44.41
N PRO A 28 9.57 29.29 43.65
CA PRO A 28 9.52 29.15 42.19
C PRO A 28 8.89 27.81 41.75
N ALA A 29 8.30 27.82 40.56
CA ALA A 29 7.65 26.66 39.95
C ALA A 29 8.65 25.49 39.73
N ALA A 30 8.15 24.26 39.95
CA ALA A 30 8.92 23.05 39.69
C ALA A 30 9.25 22.91 38.20
N LYS A 31 10.52 22.62 37.88
CA LYS A 31 10.94 22.28 36.52
C LYS A 31 10.34 20.93 36.12
N PHE A 32 9.60 20.91 35.01
CA PHE A 32 9.24 19.66 34.34
C PHE A 32 10.50 19.02 33.75
N ASP A 33 10.72 17.75 34.08
CA ASP A 33 11.83 16.96 33.55
C ASP A 33 11.53 16.58 32.09
N ARG A 34 12.10 17.34 31.15
CA ARG A 34 12.10 17.02 29.73
C ARG A 34 13.21 16.02 29.46
N SER A 35 12.97 14.73 29.71
CA SER A 35 13.94 13.69 29.37
C SER A 35 14.22 13.73 27.85
N PRO A 36 15.47 14.00 27.41
CA PRO A 36 15.81 13.90 26.00
C PRO A 36 15.85 12.42 25.60
N VAL A 37 15.55 12.14 24.32
CA VAL A 37 16.10 10.94 23.68
C VAL A 37 17.61 11.09 23.72
N GLU A 38 18.34 10.06 24.21
CA GLU A 38 19.77 10.17 24.49
C GLU A 38 20.57 10.62 23.25
N ASP A 39 21.08 11.84 23.32
CA ASP A 39 21.79 12.46 22.20
C ASP A 39 23.23 11.94 22.11
N LYS A 40 23.40 10.91 21.29
CA LYS A 40 24.69 10.46 20.76
C LYS A 40 24.57 10.13 19.26
N GLN A 41 24.20 11.12 18.45
CA GLN A 41 24.43 11.05 17.01
C GLN A 41 25.48 12.07 16.56
N ALA A 42 26.61 11.54 16.08
CA ALA A 42 27.56 12.31 15.27
C ALA A 42 26.88 12.75 13.96
N PRO A 43 27.35 13.85 13.31
CA PRO A 43 26.73 14.34 12.07
C PRO A 43 26.72 13.25 10.99
N ILE A 44 25.51 12.86 10.57
CA ILE A 44 25.30 11.77 9.61
C ILE A 44 25.73 12.25 8.22
N SER A 45 26.91 11.79 7.81
CA SER A 45 27.46 11.98 6.47
C SER A 45 26.76 11.07 5.46
N SER A 46 26.82 11.41 4.17
CA SER A 46 26.13 10.76 3.06
C SER A 46 26.71 9.39 2.63
N LYS A 47 27.29 8.62 3.56
CA LYS A 47 27.71 7.24 3.33
C LYS A 47 26.64 6.27 3.81
N LYS A 48 26.10 5.49 2.87
CA LYS A 48 25.23 4.35 3.14
C LYS A 48 26.07 3.22 3.73
N ASP A 49 25.97 2.99 5.02
CA ASP A 49 26.39 1.73 5.62
C ASP A 49 25.31 0.68 5.34
N GLU A 50 25.73 -0.56 5.04
CA GLU A 50 24.82 -1.63 4.60
C GLU A 50 23.85 -2.06 5.71
N PRO A 51 22.57 -2.34 5.40
CA PRO A 51 21.63 -2.83 6.40
C PRO A 51 22.06 -4.22 6.89
N GLN A 52 22.39 -4.34 8.18
CA GLN A 52 22.66 -5.65 8.78
C GLN A 52 21.36 -6.46 8.87
N THR A 53 21.28 -7.55 8.11
CA THR A 53 20.14 -8.48 8.12
C THR A 53 20.07 -9.21 9.45
N VAL A 54 19.05 -8.92 10.26
CA VAL A 54 18.73 -9.73 11.44
C VAL A 54 17.22 -9.96 11.54
N LEU A 55 16.81 -11.22 11.71
CA LEU A 55 15.44 -11.70 11.92
C LEU A 55 14.89 -11.33 13.31
N ASN A 56 15.78 -10.94 14.21
CA ASN A 56 15.49 -10.53 15.56
C ASN A 56 15.31 -9.00 15.60
N GLU A 57 14.34 -8.52 16.37
CA GLU A 57 13.98 -7.11 16.55
C GLU A 57 15.10 -6.22 17.13
N GLU A 58 16.29 -6.78 17.39
CA GLU A 58 17.38 -6.17 18.15
C GLU A 58 18.29 -5.24 17.34
N SER A 59 18.42 -5.39 16.02
CA SER A 59 19.36 -4.58 15.21
C SER A 59 18.90 -3.12 15.01
N GLY A 60 17.62 -2.83 15.19
CA GLY A 60 17.07 -1.47 15.13
C GLY A 60 17.08 -0.79 13.75
N SER A 61 17.51 -1.48 12.68
CA SER A 61 17.60 -0.94 11.31
C SER A 61 16.54 -1.48 10.34
N THR A 62 15.72 -2.43 10.77
CA THR A 62 14.70 -3.11 9.95
C THR A 62 13.52 -3.51 10.82
N LEU A 63 12.31 -3.41 10.28
CA LEU A 63 11.06 -3.85 10.89
C LEU A 63 10.58 -5.10 10.17
N VAL A 64 10.18 -6.14 10.92
CA VAL A 64 9.43 -7.27 10.37
C VAL A 64 7.95 -6.97 10.56
N THR A 65 7.22 -6.79 9.47
CA THR A 65 5.80 -6.37 9.48
C THR A 65 4.85 -7.55 9.28
N ASN A 66 5.30 -8.59 8.58
CA ASN A 66 4.63 -9.88 8.46
C ASN A 66 5.63 -11.03 8.49
N LEU A 67 5.25 -12.15 9.13
CA LEU A 67 6.01 -13.40 9.16
C LEU A 67 5.06 -14.57 9.39
N GLN A 68 4.85 -15.40 8.38
CA GLN A 68 3.98 -16.58 8.47
C GLN A 68 4.77 -17.85 8.18
N LYS A 69 4.53 -18.91 8.97
CA LYS A 69 5.10 -20.25 8.78
C LYS A 69 4.00 -21.25 8.48
N THR A 70 4.21 -22.09 7.47
CA THR A 70 3.28 -23.13 7.03
C THR A 70 4.05 -24.41 6.72
N THR A 71 3.75 -25.51 7.41
CA THR A 71 4.22 -26.84 7.00
C THR A 71 3.42 -27.31 5.79
N ILE A 72 4.11 -27.65 4.69
CA ILE A 72 3.48 -28.03 3.42
C ILE A 72 3.71 -29.51 3.04
N GLY A 73 4.64 -30.17 3.74
CA GLY A 73 5.03 -31.57 3.54
C GLY A 73 5.84 -32.07 4.74
N LYS A 74 6.05 -33.40 4.84
CA LYS A 74 6.94 -33.98 5.85
C LYS A 74 8.34 -33.40 5.68
N GLY A 75 8.87 -32.69 6.67
CA GLY A 75 10.20 -32.06 6.58
C GLY A 75 10.27 -30.83 5.66
N VAL A 76 9.15 -30.23 5.26
CA VAL A 76 9.12 -29.06 4.38
C VAL A 76 8.28 -27.93 4.98
N GLU A 77 8.92 -26.81 5.31
CA GLU A 77 8.32 -25.61 5.88
C GLU A 77 8.48 -24.42 4.93
N LEU A 78 7.37 -23.77 4.58
CA LEU A 78 7.35 -22.46 3.92
C LEU A 78 7.28 -21.37 4.98
N THR A 79 8.21 -20.41 4.93
CA THR A 79 8.13 -19.13 5.64
C THR A 79 7.92 -18.02 4.61
N THR A 80 6.86 -17.21 4.75
CA THR A 80 6.70 -15.96 4.00
C THR A 80 6.97 -14.78 4.93
N PHE A 81 7.61 -13.72 4.43
CA PHE A 81 8.01 -12.57 5.23
C PHE A 81 7.82 -11.24 4.50
N GLU A 82 7.58 -10.20 5.28
CA GLU A 82 7.63 -8.81 4.86
C GLU A 82 8.55 -8.03 5.82
N ARG A 83 9.52 -7.31 5.24
CA ARG A 83 10.44 -6.43 5.94
C ARG A 83 10.29 -5.00 5.42
N PHE A 84 10.52 -4.03 6.29
CA PHE A 84 10.57 -2.62 5.97
C PHE A 84 11.86 -2.01 6.55
N ASP A 85 12.65 -1.35 5.71
CA ASP A 85 13.89 -0.67 6.10
C ASP A 85 13.95 0.75 5.49
N ALA A 86 15.01 1.50 5.76
CA ALA A 86 15.20 2.85 5.21
C ALA A 86 15.20 2.90 3.66
N ARG A 87 15.65 1.83 2.99
CA ARG A 87 15.66 1.69 1.52
C ARG A 87 14.28 1.32 0.96
N GLY A 88 13.40 0.72 1.77
CA GLY A 88 11.99 0.46 1.42
C GLY A 88 11.49 -0.92 1.85
N TRP A 89 10.39 -1.36 1.23
CA TRP A 89 9.77 -2.67 1.47
C TRP A 89 10.55 -3.80 0.82
N LEU A 90 10.46 -4.99 1.43
CA LEU A 90 11.01 -6.25 0.95
C LEU A 90 10.03 -7.39 1.27
N ASN A 91 9.55 -8.08 0.24
CA ASN A 91 8.76 -9.30 0.36
C ASN A 91 9.63 -10.50 -0.05
N GLY A 92 9.44 -11.65 0.60
CA GLY A 92 10.08 -12.89 0.16
C GLY A 92 9.58 -14.14 0.86
N GLU A 93 10.00 -15.28 0.32
CA GLU A 93 9.54 -16.61 0.68
C GLU A 93 10.74 -17.55 0.81
N ILE A 94 10.66 -18.45 1.77
CA ILE A 94 11.75 -19.32 2.17
C ILE A 94 11.20 -20.71 2.38
N LEU A 95 11.67 -21.65 1.58
CA LEU A 95 11.40 -23.06 1.74
C LEU A 95 12.58 -23.72 2.46
N LYS A 96 12.33 -24.15 3.69
CA LYS A 96 13.25 -25.00 4.45
C LYS A 96 12.89 -26.47 4.20
N VAL A 97 13.88 -27.23 3.74
CA VAL A 97 13.73 -28.63 3.30
C VAL A 97 14.71 -29.51 4.07
N ASP A 98 14.20 -30.46 4.85
CA ASP A 98 14.99 -31.47 5.58
C ASP A 98 15.37 -32.64 4.65
N LEU A 99 16.57 -32.57 4.08
CA LEU A 99 17.18 -33.65 3.28
C LEU A 99 17.67 -34.83 4.15
N GLY A 100 17.76 -34.65 5.47
CA GLY A 100 18.02 -35.74 6.41
C GLY A 100 16.83 -36.68 6.57
N ASN A 101 15.62 -36.21 6.24
CA ASN A 101 14.41 -37.01 6.19
C ASN A 101 14.33 -37.81 4.88
N LYS A 102 14.39 -39.15 4.98
CA LYS A 102 14.30 -40.06 3.82
C LYS A 102 13.00 -39.93 3.02
N ALA A 103 11.95 -39.37 3.62
CA ALA A 103 10.69 -39.11 2.94
C ALA A 103 10.72 -37.84 2.06
N VAL A 104 11.87 -37.16 1.94
CA VAL A 104 12.06 -35.92 1.18
C VAL A 104 13.11 -36.13 0.09
N SER A 105 12.87 -35.61 -1.10
CA SER A 105 13.88 -35.53 -2.15
C SER A 105 13.73 -34.24 -2.96
N ALA A 106 14.80 -33.86 -3.66
CA ALA A 106 14.79 -32.79 -4.64
C ALA A 106 15.34 -33.32 -5.98
N ASP A 107 14.82 -32.81 -7.09
CA ASP A 107 15.24 -33.16 -8.46
C ASP A 107 14.94 -32.00 -9.43
N LEU A 108 15.37 -32.13 -10.68
CA LEU A 108 15.22 -31.11 -11.71
C LEU A 108 13.75 -30.99 -12.18
N LEU A 109 13.24 -29.76 -12.26
CA LEU A 109 12.03 -29.40 -13.02
C LEU A 109 12.46 -28.82 -14.36
N HIS A 110 11.91 -29.30 -15.48
CA HIS A 110 12.19 -28.81 -16.83
C HIS A 110 11.09 -29.25 -17.84
N PRO A 111 10.92 -28.57 -19.00
CA PRO A 111 9.89 -28.86 -20.01
C PRO A 111 10.16 -30.11 -20.87
N GLY A 112 11.00 -31.04 -20.42
CA GLY A 112 11.39 -32.25 -21.16
C GLY A 112 12.49 -32.04 -22.21
N HIS A 113 12.63 -30.84 -22.77
CA HIS A 113 13.72 -30.47 -23.68
C HIS A 113 14.54 -29.28 -23.15
N VAL A 114 15.85 -29.33 -23.36
CA VAL A 114 16.84 -28.31 -22.94
C VAL A 114 16.57 -26.95 -23.60
N SER A 115 16.28 -26.92 -24.90
CA SER A 115 16.03 -25.69 -25.66
C SER A 115 14.53 -25.29 -25.63
N SER A 116 13.89 -25.39 -24.48
CA SER A 116 12.47 -25.07 -24.28
C SER A 116 12.27 -24.42 -22.92
N ALA A 117 11.20 -23.64 -22.78
CA ALA A 117 10.86 -22.95 -21.54
C ALA A 117 9.34 -22.94 -21.37
N GLU A 118 8.88 -23.16 -20.14
CA GLU A 118 7.47 -23.13 -19.75
C GLU A 118 7.34 -22.50 -18.35
N PRO A 119 6.17 -22.02 -17.92
CA PRO A 119 6.00 -21.56 -16.54
C PRO A 119 6.26 -22.73 -15.58
N LEU A 120 7.06 -22.52 -14.53
CA LEU A 120 7.52 -23.56 -13.62
C LEU A 120 6.38 -24.39 -13.03
N SER A 121 5.21 -23.78 -12.81
CA SER A 121 3.99 -24.43 -12.35
C SER A 121 3.57 -25.63 -13.21
N PHE A 122 3.78 -25.57 -14.53
CA PHE A 122 3.49 -26.66 -15.47
C PHE A 122 4.46 -27.83 -15.27
N ALA A 123 5.75 -27.54 -15.11
CA ALA A 123 6.77 -28.55 -14.83
C ALA A 123 6.54 -29.21 -13.46
N ALA A 124 6.25 -28.41 -12.43
CA ALA A 124 5.99 -28.89 -11.07
C ALA A 124 4.76 -29.80 -11.02
N LYS A 125 3.64 -29.38 -11.61
CA LYS A 125 2.42 -30.19 -11.74
C LYS A 125 2.66 -31.50 -12.48
N ARG A 126 3.31 -31.45 -13.65
CA ARG A 126 3.58 -32.64 -14.48
C ARG A 126 4.43 -33.69 -13.76
N ASN A 127 5.35 -33.26 -12.89
CA ASN A 127 6.23 -34.16 -12.14
C ASN A 127 5.72 -34.49 -10.73
N GLY A 128 4.62 -33.87 -10.26
CA GLY A 128 4.09 -34.08 -8.91
C GLY A 128 4.93 -33.49 -7.78
N ALA A 129 5.66 -32.39 -8.04
CA ALA A 129 6.39 -31.66 -7.01
C ALA A 129 5.43 -30.95 -6.05
N ILE A 130 5.74 -30.94 -4.75
CA ILE A 130 4.92 -30.25 -3.73
C ILE A 130 5.34 -28.78 -3.53
N ALA A 131 6.52 -28.43 -4.02
CA ALA A 131 7.06 -27.07 -4.02
C ALA A 131 8.23 -26.98 -5.02
N GLY A 132 8.70 -25.77 -5.30
CA GLY A 132 9.90 -25.57 -6.10
C GLY A 132 10.23 -24.11 -6.34
N VAL A 133 11.40 -23.85 -6.93
CA VAL A 133 11.82 -22.52 -7.39
C VAL A 133 12.41 -22.58 -8.80
N ASN A 134 12.45 -21.44 -9.49
CA ASN A 134 13.12 -21.34 -10.79
C ASN A 134 14.63 -21.61 -10.68
N GLY A 135 15.23 -22.00 -11.80
CA GLY A 135 16.59 -22.52 -11.84
C GLY A 135 17.63 -21.56 -12.41
N ASP A 136 18.43 -22.09 -13.32
CA ASP A 136 19.64 -21.48 -13.86
C ASP A 136 19.37 -20.32 -14.84
N PHE A 137 20.39 -19.50 -15.06
CA PHE A 137 20.41 -18.51 -16.13
C PHE A 137 20.29 -19.20 -17.49
N PHE A 138 19.64 -18.54 -18.44
CA PHE A 138 19.39 -19.13 -19.76
C PHE A 138 19.52 -18.13 -20.90
N ASP A 139 19.69 -18.67 -22.11
CA ASP A 139 19.72 -17.91 -23.36
C ASP A 139 18.31 -17.42 -23.75
N ILE A 140 17.81 -16.47 -22.96
CA ILE A 140 16.42 -15.99 -22.98
C ILE A 140 15.98 -15.41 -24.32
N ASN A 141 16.91 -14.89 -25.13
CA ASN A 141 16.61 -14.28 -26.43
C ASN A 141 16.99 -15.17 -27.64
N GLY A 142 17.65 -16.30 -27.41
CA GLY A 142 18.05 -17.26 -28.44
C GLY A 142 17.40 -18.62 -28.25
N THR A 143 18.21 -19.60 -27.90
CA THR A 143 17.87 -21.03 -27.80
C THR A 143 16.94 -21.39 -26.64
N LYS A 144 16.72 -20.48 -25.68
CA LYS A 144 16.10 -20.73 -24.36
C LYS A 144 16.86 -21.71 -23.47
N ALA A 145 17.98 -22.30 -23.93
CA ALA A 145 18.70 -23.29 -23.17
C ALA A 145 19.37 -22.69 -21.92
N PRO A 146 19.42 -23.43 -20.79
CA PRO A 146 20.21 -23.05 -19.62
C PRO A 146 21.70 -22.84 -19.96
N ILE A 147 22.46 -22.25 -19.04
CA ILE A 147 23.85 -21.87 -19.29
C ILE A 147 24.81 -22.80 -18.55
N GLY A 148 24.54 -23.14 -17.30
CA GLY A 148 25.29 -24.10 -16.48
C GLY A 148 24.97 -25.57 -16.79
N ALA A 149 25.38 -26.45 -15.88
CA ALA A 149 25.19 -27.89 -16.01
C ALA A 149 23.82 -28.34 -15.48
N GLU A 150 23.34 -29.45 -16.01
CA GLU A 150 22.14 -30.13 -15.52
C GLU A 150 22.42 -31.61 -15.32
N ILE A 151 22.17 -32.09 -14.10
CA ILE A 151 22.12 -33.52 -13.77
C ILE A 151 20.70 -33.82 -13.31
N GLU A 152 20.09 -34.85 -13.89
CA GLU A 152 18.78 -35.40 -13.50
C GLU A 152 18.96 -36.90 -13.26
N LYS A 153 18.47 -37.44 -12.14
CA LYS A 153 18.51 -38.88 -11.82
C LYS A 153 19.91 -39.52 -12.01
N GLY A 154 20.96 -38.80 -11.62
CA GLY A 154 22.36 -39.22 -11.73
C GLY A 154 22.98 -39.11 -13.12
N LYS A 155 22.26 -38.64 -14.13
CA LYS A 155 22.73 -38.52 -15.52
C LYS A 155 22.97 -37.07 -15.89
N LEU A 156 24.09 -36.80 -16.56
CA LEU A 156 24.36 -35.48 -17.14
C LEU A 156 23.44 -35.26 -18.34
N ILE A 157 22.44 -34.40 -18.18
CA ILE A 157 21.51 -33.98 -19.23
C ILE A 157 22.17 -32.95 -20.13
N LYS A 158 22.98 -32.06 -19.55
CA LYS A 158 23.61 -30.94 -20.24
C LYS A 158 24.90 -30.50 -19.56
N GLY A 159 25.91 -30.19 -20.35
CA GLY A 159 27.16 -29.58 -19.88
C GLY A 159 27.03 -28.09 -19.60
N ALA A 160 27.87 -27.58 -18.70
CA ALA A 160 28.02 -26.16 -18.43
C ALA A 160 28.77 -25.43 -19.55
N ASN A 161 28.29 -24.25 -19.92
CA ASN A 161 29.04 -23.32 -20.76
C ASN A 161 30.30 -22.84 -20.02
N PRO A 162 31.39 -22.47 -20.72
CA PRO A 162 32.64 -22.05 -20.08
C PRO A 162 32.45 -20.92 -19.05
N GLY A 163 33.00 -21.12 -17.85
CA GLY A 163 32.88 -20.18 -16.72
C GLY A 163 31.54 -20.23 -15.99
N ARG A 164 30.72 -21.27 -16.24
CA ARG A 164 29.38 -21.46 -15.65
C ARG A 164 29.21 -22.85 -15.05
N GLU A 165 30.33 -23.46 -14.67
CA GLU A 165 30.41 -24.82 -14.10
C GLU A 165 29.89 -24.89 -12.66
N GLN A 166 29.77 -23.76 -11.94
CA GLN A 166 29.23 -23.76 -10.57
C GLN A 166 27.77 -24.23 -10.56
N SER A 167 27.47 -25.17 -9.67
CA SER A 167 26.16 -25.77 -9.55
C SER A 167 25.84 -26.08 -8.08
N ALA A 168 24.55 -26.06 -7.78
CA ALA A 168 23.99 -26.54 -6.53
C ALA A 168 23.25 -27.86 -6.78
N GLY A 169 23.27 -28.78 -5.83
CA GLY A 169 22.51 -30.02 -5.97
C GLY A 169 22.60 -30.91 -4.75
N VAL A 170 21.93 -32.05 -4.83
CA VAL A 170 21.94 -33.09 -3.79
C VAL A 170 22.71 -34.31 -4.30
N SER A 171 23.67 -34.76 -3.49
CA SER A 171 24.44 -35.99 -3.74
C SER A 171 23.56 -37.24 -3.72
N THR A 172 24.04 -38.35 -4.28
CA THR A 172 23.35 -39.65 -4.14
C THR A 172 23.25 -40.16 -2.70
N GLU A 173 23.97 -39.53 -1.75
CA GLU A 173 23.90 -39.77 -0.31
C GLU A 173 22.79 -38.96 0.40
N GLY A 174 22.05 -38.11 -0.32
CA GLY A 174 21.05 -37.19 0.25
C GLY A 174 21.65 -35.91 0.86
N ILE A 175 22.95 -35.67 0.69
CA ILE A 175 23.61 -34.46 1.21
C ILE A 175 23.63 -33.36 0.14
N GLY A 176 23.04 -32.21 0.47
CA GLY A 176 23.04 -31.00 -0.35
C GLY A 176 24.37 -30.24 -0.27
N GLN A 177 24.87 -29.77 -1.43
CA GLN A 177 26.19 -29.18 -1.55
C GLN A 177 26.36 -28.35 -2.84
N LEU A 178 27.40 -27.51 -2.87
CA LEU A 178 27.86 -26.83 -4.09
C LEU A 178 29.05 -27.58 -4.69
N ALA A 179 29.14 -27.63 -6.02
CA ALA A 179 30.29 -28.15 -6.75
C ALA A 179 30.42 -27.50 -8.14
N SER A 180 31.60 -27.58 -8.73
CA SER A 180 31.79 -27.26 -10.14
C SER A 180 31.61 -28.53 -10.96
N ILE A 181 30.60 -28.57 -11.84
CA ILE A 181 30.25 -29.72 -12.68
C ILE A 181 30.81 -29.50 -14.08
N MET A 182 31.76 -30.35 -14.47
CA MET A 182 32.42 -30.32 -15.77
C MET A 182 31.95 -31.50 -16.63
N LEU A 183 32.01 -31.35 -17.96
CA LEU A 183 31.84 -32.46 -18.89
C LEU A 183 33.15 -33.25 -19.00
N ALA A 184 33.13 -34.53 -18.61
CA ALA A 184 34.16 -35.48 -19.02
C ALA A 184 33.60 -36.32 -20.17
N GLY A 185 34.03 -36.06 -21.40
CA GLY A 185 33.49 -36.78 -22.55
C GLY A 185 34.46 -36.89 -23.72
N THR A 186 34.29 -37.94 -24.52
CA THR A 186 35.10 -38.22 -25.70
C THR A 186 34.26 -38.75 -26.87
N VAL A 187 34.73 -38.47 -28.08
CA VAL A 187 34.20 -38.96 -29.35
C VAL A 187 35.33 -39.75 -30.01
N SER A 188 35.06 -41.00 -30.37
CA SER A 188 36.06 -41.90 -30.96
C SER A 188 35.60 -42.36 -32.35
N PHE A 189 36.47 -42.19 -33.34
CA PHE A 189 36.28 -42.66 -34.72
C PHE A 189 37.64 -42.87 -35.39
N GLN A 190 37.70 -43.70 -36.44
CA GLN A 190 38.93 -43.97 -37.21
C GLN A 190 40.15 -44.32 -36.31
N SER A 191 39.91 -45.08 -35.24
CA SER A 191 40.89 -45.45 -34.19
C SER A 191 41.53 -44.28 -33.41
N SER A 192 40.99 -43.06 -33.56
CA SER A 192 41.40 -41.85 -32.83
C SER A 192 40.36 -41.46 -31.78
N GLN A 193 40.81 -40.83 -30.70
CA GLN A 193 39.95 -40.31 -29.64
C GLN A 193 40.07 -38.78 -29.57
N HIS A 194 38.93 -38.11 -29.52
CA HIS A 194 38.83 -36.65 -29.49
C HIS A 194 38.03 -36.20 -28.26
N SER A 195 38.38 -35.05 -27.69
CA SER A 195 37.63 -34.48 -26.56
C SER A 195 36.24 -34.04 -27.02
N LEU A 196 35.20 -34.43 -26.30
CA LEU A 196 33.89 -33.81 -26.40
C LEU A 196 33.91 -32.53 -25.56
N ALA A 197 33.71 -31.38 -26.21
CA ALA A 197 33.83 -30.07 -25.58
C ALA A 197 32.50 -29.49 -25.09
N ALA A 198 31.36 -30.04 -25.54
CA ALA A 198 30.04 -29.59 -25.13
C ALA A 198 28.96 -30.68 -25.26
N LEU A 199 27.90 -30.60 -24.44
CA LEU A 199 26.73 -31.50 -24.45
C LEU A 199 25.43 -30.69 -24.26
N ASN A 200 24.57 -30.65 -25.28
CA ASN A 200 23.30 -29.90 -25.31
C ASN A 200 23.47 -28.42 -24.90
N GLN A 201 24.43 -27.71 -25.52
CA GLN A 201 24.81 -26.36 -25.11
C GLN A 201 24.52 -25.30 -26.16
N SER A 202 24.12 -24.12 -25.68
CA SER A 202 23.96 -22.87 -26.45
C SER A 202 25.29 -22.25 -26.89
N SER A 203 26.44 -22.83 -26.51
CA SER A 203 27.76 -22.41 -26.98
C SER A 203 28.74 -23.59 -26.99
N ILE A 204 29.45 -23.79 -28.10
CA ILE A 204 30.55 -24.75 -28.23
C ILE A 204 31.89 -24.00 -28.09
N PRO A 205 32.81 -24.45 -27.22
CA PRO A 205 34.15 -23.85 -27.08
C PRO A 205 34.93 -23.81 -28.40
N ALA A 206 35.85 -22.86 -28.52
CA ALA A 206 36.75 -22.76 -29.68
C ALA A 206 37.49 -24.08 -29.93
N ASN A 207 37.67 -24.44 -31.21
CA ASN A 207 38.25 -25.72 -31.66
C ASN A 207 37.50 -27.00 -31.21
N GLY A 208 36.34 -26.86 -30.57
CA GLY A 208 35.59 -27.94 -29.94
C GLY A 208 34.66 -28.72 -30.86
N ILE A 209 34.31 -29.93 -30.41
CA ILE A 209 33.19 -30.73 -30.89
C ILE A 209 32.11 -30.73 -29.81
N GLY A 210 30.90 -30.30 -30.14
CA GLY A 210 29.72 -30.39 -29.29
C GLY A 210 28.79 -31.53 -29.71
N LEU A 211 28.07 -32.10 -28.75
CA LEU A 211 27.07 -33.14 -28.93
C LEU A 211 25.68 -32.60 -28.62
N PHE A 212 24.74 -32.84 -29.53
CA PHE A 212 23.31 -32.65 -29.31
C PHE A 212 22.60 -34.00 -29.33
N THR A 213 21.68 -34.17 -28.40
CA THR A 213 20.90 -35.40 -28.16
C THR A 213 19.41 -35.13 -28.43
N PRO A 214 18.52 -36.14 -28.41
CA PRO A 214 17.07 -35.93 -28.51
C PRO A 214 16.52 -34.94 -27.46
N LEU A 215 17.20 -34.80 -26.31
CA LEU A 215 16.86 -33.84 -25.26
C LEU A 215 17.11 -32.37 -25.66
N TRP A 216 17.85 -32.08 -26.74
CA TRP A 216 18.09 -30.70 -27.17
C TRP A 216 16.77 -29.94 -27.41
N GLY A 217 15.82 -30.53 -28.14
CA GLY A 217 14.60 -29.85 -28.56
C GLY A 217 14.73 -29.22 -29.95
N LYS A 218 13.97 -28.13 -30.19
CA LYS A 218 13.72 -27.59 -31.54
C LYS A 218 14.61 -26.41 -31.94
N ALA A 219 15.38 -25.80 -31.03
CA ALA A 219 16.16 -24.61 -31.34
C ALA A 219 17.26 -24.89 -32.37
N SER A 220 17.62 -23.86 -33.14
CA SER A 220 18.73 -23.98 -34.09
C SER A 220 20.04 -24.24 -33.37
N ARG A 221 20.78 -25.26 -33.81
CA ARG A 221 22.13 -25.56 -33.29
C ARG A 221 23.17 -24.55 -33.78
N SER A 222 22.86 -23.75 -34.81
CA SER A 222 23.75 -22.71 -35.35
C SER A 222 24.12 -21.64 -34.31
N ALA A 223 23.24 -21.37 -33.34
CA ALA A 223 23.52 -20.47 -32.22
C ALA A 223 24.76 -20.92 -31.42
N ALA A 224 24.99 -22.22 -31.28
CA ALA A 224 26.12 -22.76 -30.52
C ALA A 224 27.49 -22.51 -31.19
N VAL A 225 27.52 -22.11 -32.46
CA VAL A 225 28.73 -21.83 -33.25
C VAL A 225 28.73 -20.44 -33.89
N PHE A 226 27.88 -19.52 -33.43
CA PHE A 226 27.58 -18.25 -34.12
C PHE A 226 28.79 -17.37 -34.49
N ASN A 227 29.90 -17.49 -33.76
CA ASN A 227 31.15 -16.76 -34.00
C ASN A 227 32.16 -17.48 -34.93
N SER A 228 31.81 -18.64 -35.49
CA SER A 228 32.70 -19.40 -36.39
C SER A 228 32.13 -19.53 -37.80
N LYS A 229 32.99 -19.30 -38.80
CA LYS A 229 32.70 -19.59 -40.22
C LYS A 229 33.17 -20.98 -40.65
N SER A 230 33.93 -21.68 -39.80
CA SER A 230 34.40 -23.04 -40.05
C SER A 230 33.61 -23.98 -39.14
N VAL A 231 32.57 -24.61 -39.70
CA VAL A 231 31.61 -25.44 -38.96
C VAL A 231 31.30 -26.71 -39.76
N TYR A 232 30.86 -27.77 -39.07
CA TYR A 232 30.41 -29.01 -39.71
C TYR A 232 29.44 -29.78 -38.79
N GLU A 233 28.36 -30.34 -39.34
CA GLU A 233 27.40 -31.19 -38.63
C GLU A 233 27.47 -32.64 -39.14
N ILE A 234 27.58 -33.59 -38.21
CA ILE A 234 27.53 -35.04 -38.44
C ILE A 234 26.33 -35.60 -37.69
N ILE A 235 25.46 -36.35 -38.36
CA ILE A 235 24.34 -37.06 -37.75
C ILE A 235 24.70 -38.53 -37.61
N VAL A 236 24.64 -39.05 -36.39
CA VAL A 236 24.97 -40.43 -36.02
C VAL A 236 23.69 -41.12 -35.54
N LYS A 237 23.32 -42.25 -36.15
CA LYS A 237 22.17 -43.06 -35.72
C LYS A 237 22.64 -44.49 -35.45
N ASN A 238 22.29 -45.03 -34.28
CA ASN A 238 22.77 -46.35 -33.83
C ASN A 238 24.30 -46.54 -33.93
N GLY A 239 25.08 -45.49 -33.64
CA GLY A 239 26.55 -45.52 -33.68
C GLY A 239 27.19 -45.40 -35.07
N LYS A 240 26.41 -45.17 -36.14
CA LYS A 240 26.93 -44.96 -37.50
C LYS A 240 26.54 -43.60 -38.06
N VAL A 241 27.44 -42.97 -38.82
CA VAL A 241 27.15 -41.72 -39.54
C VAL A 241 26.11 -41.99 -40.62
N ILE A 242 25.01 -41.22 -40.61
CA ILE A 242 23.95 -41.26 -41.63
C ILE A 242 23.92 -40.01 -42.51
N GLU A 243 24.44 -38.88 -42.03
CA GLU A 243 24.45 -37.60 -42.75
C GLU A 243 25.66 -36.77 -42.32
N ALA A 244 26.24 -35.99 -43.25
CA ALA A 244 27.36 -35.09 -43.03
C ALA A 244 27.15 -33.81 -43.86
N LYS A 245 27.26 -32.62 -43.26
CA LYS A 245 26.93 -31.35 -43.93
C LYS A 245 27.66 -30.13 -43.36
N GLU A 246 27.81 -29.10 -44.19
CA GLU A 246 28.42 -27.82 -43.81
C GLU A 246 27.43 -26.86 -43.12
N GLU A 247 26.13 -26.97 -43.42
CA GLU A 247 25.10 -26.16 -42.77
C GLU A 247 24.64 -26.80 -41.45
N ILE A 248 24.71 -26.03 -40.36
CA ILE A 248 24.27 -26.51 -39.03
C ILE A 248 22.75 -26.52 -38.95
N GLY A 249 22.19 -27.66 -38.55
CA GLY A 249 20.76 -27.91 -38.61
C GLY A 249 19.95 -27.27 -37.48
N THR A 250 18.64 -27.32 -37.67
CA THR A 250 17.62 -26.89 -36.71
C THR A 250 16.62 -28.02 -36.45
N GLY A 251 15.72 -27.84 -35.49
CA GLY A 251 14.65 -28.80 -35.19
C GLY A 251 15.10 -30.00 -34.34
N SER A 252 14.09 -30.78 -33.94
CA SER A 252 14.20 -31.96 -33.08
C SER A 252 15.12 -33.03 -33.65
N ILE A 253 15.79 -33.75 -32.75
CA ILE A 253 16.63 -34.91 -33.07
C ILE A 253 15.82 -36.17 -32.73
N GLU A 254 15.78 -37.14 -33.64
CA GLU A 254 15.05 -38.40 -33.45
C GLU A 254 15.65 -39.29 -32.36
N GLU A 255 14.84 -40.16 -31.77
CA GLU A 255 15.32 -41.20 -30.85
C GLU A 255 16.43 -42.07 -31.47
N ASN A 256 17.37 -42.49 -30.62
CA ASN A 256 18.61 -43.20 -31.00
C ASN A 256 19.50 -42.47 -32.04
N THR A 257 19.27 -41.16 -32.22
CA THR A 257 20.06 -40.29 -33.10
C THR A 257 20.78 -39.23 -32.26
N LEU A 258 22.02 -38.94 -32.66
CA LEU A 258 22.91 -37.97 -32.03
C LEU A 258 23.48 -37.05 -33.12
N VAL A 259 23.74 -35.80 -32.78
CA VAL A 259 24.27 -34.81 -33.72
C VAL A 259 25.54 -34.20 -33.15
N LEU A 260 26.66 -34.42 -33.84
CA LEU A 260 27.94 -33.79 -33.54
C LEU A 260 28.08 -32.51 -34.36
N VAL A 261 28.38 -31.40 -33.69
CA VAL A 261 28.66 -30.11 -34.32
C VAL A 261 30.08 -29.69 -33.97
N GLY A 262 30.92 -29.52 -34.97
CA GLY A 262 32.31 -29.07 -34.82
C GLY A 262 32.47 -27.61 -35.23
N ARG A 263 33.41 -26.89 -34.60
CA ARG A 263 33.89 -25.58 -35.05
C ARG A 263 35.42 -25.55 -35.14
N GLU A 264 35.95 -24.76 -36.06
CA GLU A 264 37.40 -24.65 -36.34
C GLU A 264 38.07 -26.03 -36.47
N GLU A 265 39.04 -26.38 -35.61
CA GLU A 265 39.64 -27.73 -35.63
C GLU A 265 38.63 -28.86 -35.41
N GLY A 266 37.58 -28.63 -34.61
CA GLY A 266 36.51 -29.61 -34.40
C GLY A 266 35.75 -29.90 -35.69
N ALA A 267 35.51 -28.87 -36.51
CA ALA A 267 34.93 -29.04 -37.84
C ALA A 267 35.90 -29.82 -38.76
N ALA A 268 37.19 -29.49 -38.74
CA ALA A 268 38.21 -30.19 -39.53
C ALA A 268 38.40 -31.67 -39.13
N LYS A 269 38.16 -32.02 -37.85
CA LYS A 269 38.12 -33.40 -37.35
C LYS A 269 36.86 -34.13 -37.86
N LEU A 270 35.68 -33.52 -37.72
CA LEU A 270 34.43 -34.13 -38.20
C LEU A 270 34.36 -34.30 -39.73
N LYS A 271 35.01 -33.43 -40.51
CA LYS A 271 35.11 -33.55 -41.99
C LYS A 271 35.86 -34.80 -42.48
N GLN A 272 36.48 -35.57 -41.59
CA GLN A 272 37.14 -36.83 -41.92
C GLN A 272 36.17 -38.01 -42.00
N LEU A 273 34.94 -37.85 -41.45
CA LEU A 273 33.92 -38.89 -41.38
C LEU A 273 33.09 -38.98 -42.66
N ASN A 274 32.82 -40.20 -43.09
CA ASN A 274 31.94 -40.53 -44.21
C ASN A 274 30.65 -41.19 -43.72
N VAL A 275 29.59 -41.16 -44.54
CA VAL A 275 28.35 -41.92 -44.29
C VAL A 275 28.67 -43.41 -44.22
N GLY A 276 28.28 -44.05 -43.12
CA GLY A 276 28.60 -45.44 -42.79
C GLY A 276 29.69 -45.63 -41.73
N ASP A 277 30.53 -44.61 -41.47
CA ASP A 277 31.60 -44.69 -40.47
C ASP A 277 31.05 -44.91 -39.05
N GLU A 278 31.78 -45.69 -38.25
CA GLU A 278 31.43 -45.96 -36.85
C GLU A 278 31.96 -44.86 -35.92
N VAL A 279 31.08 -44.37 -35.04
CA VAL A 279 31.37 -43.29 -34.09
C VAL A 279 30.90 -43.73 -32.70
N SER A 280 31.86 -43.87 -31.77
CA SER A 280 31.58 -44.15 -30.36
C SER A 280 31.66 -42.86 -29.54
N ILE A 281 30.71 -42.67 -28.64
CA ILE A 281 30.57 -41.45 -27.83
C ILE A 281 30.39 -41.86 -26.37
N GLN A 282 31.18 -41.27 -25.48
CA GLN A 282 31.09 -41.50 -24.04
C GLN A 282 31.14 -40.17 -23.31
N TYR A 283 30.29 -39.95 -22.31
CA TYR A 283 30.32 -38.76 -21.47
C TYR A 283 29.76 -39.03 -20.07
N GLU A 284 30.27 -38.30 -19.08
CA GLU A 284 29.84 -38.33 -17.68
C GLU A 284 30.03 -36.96 -16.99
N PRO A 285 29.30 -36.68 -15.91
CA PRO A 285 29.52 -35.49 -15.09
C PRO A 285 30.77 -35.66 -14.22
N LYS A 286 31.68 -34.68 -14.24
CA LYS A 286 32.85 -34.62 -13.36
C LYS A 286 32.70 -33.48 -12.36
N ALA A 287 32.32 -33.80 -11.13
CA ALA A 287 32.20 -32.84 -10.03
C ALA A 287 33.57 -32.55 -9.38
N SER A 288 33.84 -31.27 -9.07
CA SER A 288 35.10 -30.84 -8.45
C SER A 288 35.34 -31.38 -7.03
N ASN A 289 34.29 -31.83 -6.35
CA ASN A 289 34.35 -32.48 -5.03
C ASN A 289 34.44 -34.02 -5.11
N GLY A 290 34.46 -34.61 -6.32
CA GLY A 290 34.52 -36.05 -6.53
C GLY A 290 33.27 -36.85 -6.13
N LYS A 291 32.18 -36.18 -5.70
CA LYS A 291 30.94 -36.85 -5.28
C LYS A 291 29.91 -36.91 -6.43
N PRO A 292 29.25 -38.06 -6.65
CA PRO A 292 28.14 -38.15 -7.60
C PRO A 292 26.90 -37.41 -7.08
N PHE A 293 26.19 -36.75 -7.98
CA PHE A 293 24.96 -36.01 -7.71
C PHE A 293 23.73 -36.80 -8.18
N GLN A 294 22.67 -36.82 -7.38
CA GLN A 294 21.35 -37.28 -7.80
C GLN A 294 20.75 -36.29 -8.79
N PHE A 295 20.83 -35.00 -8.46
CA PHE A 295 20.56 -33.90 -9.37
C PHE A 295 21.51 -32.73 -9.09
N ALA A 296 21.74 -31.89 -10.09
CA ALA A 296 22.49 -30.65 -9.95
C ALA A 296 22.01 -29.64 -11.00
N ILE A 297 22.03 -28.36 -10.64
CA ILE A 297 21.57 -27.24 -11.47
C ILE A 297 22.57 -26.08 -11.41
N GLY A 298 22.78 -25.43 -12.54
CA GLY A 298 23.63 -24.24 -12.66
C GLY A 298 23.16 -23.06 -11.81
N GLY A 299 24.11 -22.20 -11.45
CA GLY A 299 23.84 -20.93 -10.78
C GLY A 299 25.10 -20.06 -10.70
N ASN A 300 24.92 -18.76 -10.42
CA ASN A 300 26.01 -17.79 -10.31
C ASN A 300 25.54 -16.46 -9.67
N PRO A 301 26.35 -15.78 -8.83
CA PRO A 301 27.59 -16.25 -8.19
C PRO A 301 27.31 -17.05 -6.91
N VAL A 302 28.36 -17.56 -6.29
CA VAL A 302 28.32 -18.05 -4.89
C VAL A 302 28.10 -16.86 -3.96
N LEU A 303 27.10 -16.97 -3.08
CA LEU A 303 26.68 -15.91 -2.16
C LEU A 303 27.30 -16.09 -0.77
N VAL A 304 27.30 -17.33 -0.26
CA VAL A 304 27.92 -17.72 1.02
C VAL A 304 28.82 -18.92 0.78
N LYS A 305 30.00 -18.92 1.37
CA LYS A 305 30.96 -20.03 1.30
C LYS A 305 31.62 -20.23 2.66
N ASP A 306 31.60 -21.46 3.16
CA ASP A 306 32.22 -21.85 4.43
C ASP A 306 31.71 -21.03 5.63
N GLY A 307 30.44 -20.61 5.57
CA GLY A 307 29.79 -19.75 6.56
C GLY A 307 30.01 -18.26 6.34
N GLU A 308 30.81 -17.83 5.36
CA GLU A 308 31.11 -16.42 5.10
C GLU A 308 30.45 -15.86 3.84
N VAL A 309 29.83 -14.68 3.97
CA VAL A 309 29.22 -13.96 2.84
C VAL A 309 30.34 -13.50 1.92
N GLN A 310 30.21 -13.79 0.64
CA GLN A 310 31.19 -13.36 -0.36
C GLN A 310 31.03 -11.87 -0.65
N THR A 311 32.11 -11.11 -0.74
CA THR A 311 32.07 -9.70 -1.16
C THR A 311 31.75 -9.63 -2.65
N LEU A 312 30.58 -9.09 -2.98
CA LEU A 312 30.11 -8.93 -4.35
C LEU A 312 29.92 -7.44 -4.65
N ASP A 313 30.62 -6.92 -5.66
CA ASP A 313 30.45 -5.53 -6.09
C ASP A 313 29.17 -5.40 -6.93
N ASP A 314 28.03 -5.30 -6.25
CA ASP A 314 26.72 -5.15 -6.89
C ASP A 314 25.83 -4.09 -6.20
N GLN A 315 25.40 -3.10 -6.99
CA GLN A 315 24.66 -1.93 -6.51
C GLN A 315 23.17 -1.94 -6.92
N VAL A 316 22.76 -2.97 -7.68
CA VAL A 316 21.43 -3.03 -8.32
C VAL A 316 20.53 -4.01 -7.57
N THR A 317 19.42 -3.50 -7.03
CA THR A 317 18.39 -4.38 -6.47
C THR A 317 17.57 -5.01 -7.58
N ALA A 318 17.25 -6.29 -7.42
CA ALA A 318 16.40 -7.04 -8.33
C ALA A 318 15.60 -8.10 -7.55
N PRO A 319 14.53 -8.66 -8.13
CA PRO A 319 14.02 -9.95 -7.69
C PRO A 319 15.13 -11.00 -7.74
N ARG A 320 15.25 -11.85 -6.73
CA ARG A 320 16.31 -12.87 -6.60
C ARG A 320 15.74 -14.22 -6.23
N THR A 321 16.37 -15.27 -6.75
CA THR A 321 16.22 -16.65 -6.29
C THR A 321 17.58 -17.17 -5.85
N ALA A 322 17.65 -17.90 -4.74
CA ALA A 322 18.88 -18.57 -4.31
C ALA A 322 18.60 -19.95 -3.70
N VAL A 323 19.64 -20.78 -3.70
CA VAL A 323 19.68 -22.09 -3.05
C VAL A 323 20.86 -22.13 -2.08
N GLY A 324 20.64 -22.67 -0.89
CA GLY A 324 21.66 -22.80 0.15
C GLY A 324 21.51 -24.08 0.96
N TYR A 325 22.56 -24.41 1.71
CA TYR A 325 22.67 -25.65 2.48
C TYR A 325 23.25 -25.39 3.87
N SER A 326 22.77 -26.13 4.87
CA SER A 326 23.38 -26.18 6.21
C SER A 326 24.83 -26.71 6.16
N LYS A 327 25.58 -26.54 7.24
CA LYS A 327 27.00 -26.97 7.33
C LYS A 327 27.20 -28.48 7.11
N ASP A 328 26.20 -29.29 7.46
CA ASP A 328 26.21 -30.75 7.24
C ASP A 328 25.47 -31.18 5.98
N GLY A 329 24.94 -30.22 5.20
CA GLY A 329 24.19 -30.44 3.97
C GLY A 329 22.85 -31.16 4.14
N LYS A 330 22.34 -31.33 5.37
CA LYS A 330 21.05 -31.98 5.63
C LYS A 330 19.84 -31.04 5.55
N GLU A 331 20.05 -29.74 5.55
CA GLU A 331 18.98 -28.77 5.33
C GLU A 331 19.27 -28.01 4.04
N MET A 332 18.28 -27.95 3.16
CA MET A 332 18.28 -27.10 1.98
C MET A 332 17.37 -25.89 2.22
N TYR A 333 17.82 -24.74 1.74
CA TYR A 333 17.13 -23.45 1.80
C TYR A 333 16.91 -22.97 0.37
N LEU A 334 15.66 -22.91 -0.09
CA LEU A 334 15.30 -22.24 -1.34
C LEU A 334 14.65 -20.91 -0.97
N VAL A 335 15.14 -19.81 -1.53
CA VAL A 335 14.70 -18.45 -1.15
C VAL A 335 14.36 -17.63 -2.38
N THR A 336 13.19 -17.02 -2.38
CA THR A 336 12.79 -15.97 -3.32
C THR A 336 12.64 -14.63 -2.61
N VAL A 337 12.98 -13.56 -3.32
CA VAL A 337 12.74 -12.19 -2.90
C VAL A 337 12.15 -11.45 -4.10
N ASP A 338 10.95 -10.92 -3.95
CA ASP A 338 10.28 -10.13 -4.99
C ASP A 338 11.02 -8.81 -5.23
N GLY A 339 10.80 -8.16 -6.38
CA GLY A 339 11.46 -6.90 -6.70
C GLY A 339 10.82 -6.15 -7.88
N ARG A 340 11.29 -4.92 -8.14
CA ARG A 340 10.76 -4.01 -9.18
C ARG A 340 9.30 -3.60 -8.97
N GLN A 341 8.77 -3.75 -7.75
CA GLN A 341 7.40 -3.42 -7.37
C GLN A 341 7.41 -2.47 -6.17
N THR A 342 6.37 -1.65 -6.00
CA THR A 342 6.26 -0.72 -4.84
C THR A 342 6.26 -1.46 -3.51
N SER A 343 5.71 -2.67 -3.48
CA SER A 343 5.65 -3.55 -2.31
C SER A 343 6.96 -4.30 -2.01
N SER A 344 7.94 -4.33 -2.92
CA SER A 344 9.25 -4.94 -2.71
C SER A 344 10.32 -4.35 -3.64
N ARG A 345 11.37 -3.76 -3.06
CA ARG A 345 12.49 -3.13 -3.78
C ARG A 345 13.46 -4.14 -4.41
N GLY A 346 13.39 -5.41 -4.02
CA GLY A 346 14.38 -6.45 -4.34
C GLY A 346 15.71 -6.28 -3.60
N MET A 347 16.62 -7.23 -3.78
CA MET A 347 17.92 -7.25 -3.12
C MET A 347 19.09 -7.15 -4.10
N THR A 348 20.18 -6.57 -3.62
CA THR A 348 21.54 -6.80 -4.17
C THR A 348 21.96 -8.25 -3.88
N LEU A 349 22.94 -8.78 -4.59
CA LEU A 349 23.54 -10.09 -4.30
C LEU A 349 24.22 -10.08 -2.93
N GLN A 350 24.85 -8.97 -2.53
CA GLN A 350 25.40 -8.80 -1.18
C GLN A 350 24.30 -8.95 -0.11
N GLU A 351 23.18 -8.22 -0.22
CA GLU A 351 22.01 -8.37 0.67
C GLU A 351 21.45 -9.81 0.65
N MET A 352 21.41 -10.45 -0.52
CA MET A 352 20.95 -11.83 -0.66
C MET A 352 21.88 -12.83 0.06
N GLY A 353 23.20 -12.64 0.00
CA GLY A 353 24.15 -13.47 0.73
C GLY A 353 24.03 -13.32 2.25
N HIS A 354 23.79 -12.09 2.71
CA HIS A 354 23.47 -11.81 4.10
C HIS A 354 22.17 -12.50 4.56
N LEU A 355 21.09 -12.41 3.77
CA LEU A 355 19.83 -13.14 4.00
C LEU A 355 20.06 -14.67 4.05
N MET A 356 20.82 -15.23 3.12
CA MET A 356 21.09 -16.68 3.10
C MET A 356 21.87 -17.14 4.36
N LYS A 357 22.87 -16.37 4.82
CA LYS A 357 23.63 -16.65 6.06
C LYS A 357 22.73 -16.54 7.30
N GLU A 358 21.89 -15.49 7.35
CA GLU A 358 20.90 -15.24 8.42
C GLU A 358 19.93 -16.42 8.60
N PHE A 359 19.49 -17.04 7.51
CA PHE A 359 18.61 -18.22 7.55
C PHE A 359 19.33 -19.57 7.76
N GLY A 360 20.65 -19.58 7.95
CA GLY A 360 21.42 -20.77 8.30
C GLY A 360 22.18 -21.45 7.15
N SER A 361 22.26 -20.81 5.97
CA SER A 361 23.09 -21.32 4.88
C SER A 361 24.58 -21.18 5.22
N TYR A 362 25.30 -22.30 5.23
CA TYR A 362 26.76 -22.36 5.33
C TYR A 362 27.42 -22.29 3.93
N HIS A 363 26.72 -22.75 2.90
CA HIS A 363 27.03 -22.48 1.50
C HIS A 363 25.76 -22.05 0.78
N SER A 364 25.83 -21.11 -0.16
CA SER A 364 24.70 -20.76 -1.04
C SER A 364 25.12 -20.20 -2.39
N LEU A 365 24.26 -20.38 -3.38
CA LEU A 365 24.43 -20.02 -4.78
C LEU A 365 23.20 -19.23 -5.25
N ASN A 366 23.43 -18.11 -5.94
CA ASN A 366 22.38 -17.34 -6.59
C ASN A 366 21.92 -18.07 -7.87
N LEU A 367 20.61 -18.14 -8.09
CA LEU A 367 19.95 -18.68 -9.28
C LEU A 367 19.49 -17.53 -10.20
N ASP A 368 18.80 -17.82 -11.31
CA ASP A 368 18.26 -16.74 -12.15
C ASP A 368 17.23 -15.90 -11.38
N GLY A 369 17.15 -14.62 -11.71
CA GLY A 369 16.33 -13.64 -10.99
C GLY A 369 15.49 -12.77 -11.93
N GLY A 370 15.13 -11.56 -11.48
CA GLY A 370 14.19 -10.73 -12.23
C GLY A 370 12.84 -11.44 -12.38
N GLY A 371 12.19 -11.30 -13.54
CA GLY A 371 10.90 -11.94 -13.80
C GLY A 371 10.92 -13.47 -13.84
N SER A 372 12.10 -14.11 -13.81
CA SER A 372 12.22 -15.56 -13.64
C SER A 372 11.91 -15.99 -12.19
N THR A 373 12.05 -15.08 -11.21
CA THR A 373 11.88 -15.32 -9.77
C THR A 373 10.48 -15.85 -9.45
N THR A 374 10.40 -17.14 -9.17
CA THR A 374 9.15 -17.84 -8.88
C THR A 374 9.38 -18.86 -7.78
N MET A 375 8.56 -18.83 -6.72
CA MET A 375 8.41 -19.93 -5.77
C MET A 375 7.01 -20.54 -5.88
N LEU A 376 6.97 -21.86 -5.92
CA LEU A 376 5.78 -22.68 -5.86
C LEU A 376 5.70 -23.38 -4.52
N ALA A 377 4.51 -23.45 -3.92
CA ALA A 377 4.24 -24.29 -2.75
C ALA A 377 2.81 -24.84 -2.76
N ARG A 378 2.65 -26.06 -2.27
CA ARG A 378 1.35 -26.72 -2.08
C ARG A 378 0.74 -26.32 -0.75
N THR A 379 -0.48 -25.80 -0.80
CA THR A 379 -1.27 -25.58 0.42
C THR A 379 -1.78 -26.94 0.94
N PRO A 380 -1.72 -27.24 2.25
CA PRO A 380 -2.27 -28.47 2.82
C PRO A 380 -3.68 -28.82 2.33
N GLY A 381 -3.83 -30.01 1.76
CA GLY A 381 -5.09 -30.50 1.20
C GLY A 381 -5.40 -30.05 -0.24
N GLU A 382 -4.48 -29.34 -0.90
CA GLU A 382 -4.48 -29.17 -2.37
C GLU A 382 -3.68 -30.31 -3.05
N GLU A 383 -3.98 -30.57 -4.32
CA GLU A 383 -3.20 -31.50 -5.15
C GLU A 383 -1.93 -30.84 -5.71
N ASP A 384 -2.11 -29.72 -6.42
CA ASP A 384 -1.03 -28.99 -7.10
C ASP A 384 -0.43 -27.87 -6.22
N PRO A 385 0.87 -27.56 -6.37
CA PRO A 385 1.46 -26.33 -5.85
C PRO A 385 1.02 -25.11 -6.66
N LYS A 386 0.99 -23.94 -6.01
CA LYS A 386 0.66 -22.65 -6.63
C LYS A 386 1.82 -21.66 -6.41
N VAL A 387 1.90 -20.63 -7.25
CA VAL A 387 2.83 -19.51 -7.06
C VAL A 387 2.48 -18.81 -5.74
N VAL A 388 3.49 -18.59 -4.88
CA VAL A 388 3.33 -17.94 -3.56
C VAL A 388 3.96 -16.55 -3.45
N ASN A 389 4.86 -16.21 -4.37
CA ASN A 389 5.47 -14.88 -4.49
C ASN A 389 4.74 -14.01 -5.55
N VAL A 390 5.21 -12.80 -5.83
CA VAL A 390 4.67 -11.93 -6.91
C VAL A 390 5.71 -11.78 -8.05
N PRO A 391 5.59 -12.54 -9.15
CA PRO A 391 6.52 -12.44 -10.28
C PRO A 391 6.58 -11.03 -10.90
N SER A 392 7.79 -10.49 -11.06
CA SER A 392 7.99 -9.07 -11.44
C SER A 392 7.53 -8.70 -12.86
N ASP A 393 7.19 -9.69 -13.69
CA ASP A 393 6.65 -9.48 -15.05
C ASP A 393 5.10 -9.36 -15.03
N GLY A 394 4.46 -9.44 -13.85
CA GLY A 394 3.00 -9.44 -13.68
C GLY A 394 2.34 -10.81 -13.91
N HIS A 395 3.11 -11.78 -14.41
CA HIS A 395 2.73 -13.19 -14.54
C HIS A 395 3.97 -14.07 -14.39
N GLU A 396 3.76 -15.37 -14.17
CA GLU A 396 4.85 -16.36 -14.15
C GLU A 396 5.58 -16.39 -15.52
N ARG A 397 6.90 -16.24 -15.52
CA ARG A 397 7.71 -16.27 -16.74
C ARG A 397 8.00 -17.72 -17.16
N PRO A 398 7.96 -18.04 -18.47
CA PRO A 398 8.51 -19.30 -18.96
C PRO A 398 10.02 -19.42 -18.71
N VAL A 399 10.42 -20.43 -17.94
CA VAL A 399 11.81 -20.76 -17.60
C VAL A 399 12.16 -22.17 -18.11
N PRO A 400 13.44 -22.46 -18.42
CA PRO A 400 13.83 -23.77 -18.94
C PRO A 400 14.04 -24.82 -17.84
N ASN A 401 14.35 -24.40 -16.61
CA ASN A 401 14.52 -25.33 -15.51
C ASN A 401 14.21 -24.71 -14.13
N GLY A 402 14.22 -25.57 -13.11
CA GLY A 402 14.02 -25.23 -11.70
C GLY A 402 14.33 -26.40 -10.77
N ILE A 403 14.23 -26.17 -9.47
CA ILE A 403 14.40 -27.18 -8.43
C ILE A 403 13.00 -27.57 -7.94
N GLY A 404 12.65 -28.85 -8.05
CA GLY A 404 11.42 -29.41 -7.51
C GLY A 404 11.66 -30.14 -6.19
N ILE A 405 10.77 -29.95 -5.22
CA ILE A 405 10.76 -30.67 -3.94
C ILE A 405 9.63 -31.69 -3.95
N TYR A 406 9.96 -32.91 -3.53
CA TYR A 406 9.07 -34.07 -3.53
C TYR A 406 9.06 -34.68 -2.13
N THR A 407 7.92 -35.28 -1.77
CA THR A 407 7.80 -36.10 -0.56
C THR A 407 7.22 -37.46 -0.89
N GLU A 408 7.58 -38.48 -0.11
CA GLU A 408 6.87 -39.76 -0.11
C GLU A 408 5.37 -39.53 0.12
N LYS A 409 4.55 -40.32 -0.58
CA LYS A 409 3.10 -40.27 -0.43
C LYS A 409 2.69 -40.58 1.01
N GLY A 410 1.69 -39.84 1.47
CA GLY A 410 1.15 -40.03 2.82
C GLY A 410 0.39 -41.35 2.96
N ASN A 411 -0.02 -41.63 4.19
CA ASN A 411 -0.67 -42.87 4.55
C ASN A 411 -2.13 -43.00 4.06
N GLY A 412 -2.65 -42.00 3.33
CA GLY A 412 -4.02 -41.99 2.79
C GLY A 412 -5.12 -41.84 3.84
N LYS A 413 -4.77 -41.56 5.11
CA LYS A 413 -5.71 -41.40 6.21
C LYS A 413 -5.78 -39.92 6.59
N LEU A 414 -7.01 -39.40 6.58
CA LEU A 414 -7.30 -38.05 7.06
C LEU A 414 -6.65 -37.80 8.42
N THR A 415 -5.75 -36.83 8.47
CA THR A 415 -4.93 -36.46 9.63
C THR A 415 -5.22 -35.02 10.06
N GLY A 416 -5.55 -34.12 9.11
CA GLY A 416 -5.99 -32.77 9.40
C GLY A 416 -6.99 -32.21 8.40
N LEU A 417 -7.52 -31.03 8.72
CA LEU A 417 -8.41 -30.23 7.86
C LEU A 417 -7.85 -28.81 7.80
N ASN A 418 -7.58 -28.31 6.59
CA ASN A 418 -7.25 -26.92 6.34
C ASN A 418 -8.57 -26.13 6.16
N VAL A 419 -8.81 -25.09 6.96
CA VAL A 419 -10.09 -24.36 7.01
C VAL A 419 -9.89 -22.90 6.64
N PHE A 420 -10.62 -22.43 5.64
CA PHE A 420 -10.50 -21.10 5.06
C PHE A 420 -11.87 -20.58 4.60
N THR A 421 -11.97 -19.27 4.34
CA THR A 421 -13.18 -18.63 3.78
C THR A 421 -13.25 -18.83 2.27
N GLN A 422 -14.45 -18.86 1.66
CA GLN A 422 -14.54 -18.95 0.19
C GLN A 422 -13.91 -17.73 -0.48
N THR A 423 -14.35 -16.53 -0.07
CA THR A 423 -13.66 -15.29 -0.43
C THR A 423 -12.29 -15.21 0.25
N GLN A 424 -11.30 -14.71 -0.48
CA GLN A 424 -9.93 -14.45 -0.02
C GLN A 424 -9.64 -12.95 0.08
N LEU A 425 -10.68 -12.10 0.05
CA LEU A 425 -10.56 -10.66 0.24
C LEU A 425 -10.02 -10.31 1.63
N GLU A 426 -9.46 -9.11 1.77
CA GLU A 426 -9.05 -8.57 3.05
C GLU A 426 -10.20 -8.65 4.07
N ASN A 427 -9.89 -8.92 5.33
CA ASN A 427 -10.87 -9.01 6.41
C ASN A 427 -11.98 -10.08 6.21
N ALA A 428 -11.81 -11.05 5.32
CA ALA A 428 -12.76 -12.17 5.14
C ALA A 428 -13.06 -12.97 6.42
N ILE A 429 -12.15 -13.03 7.40
CA ILE A 429 -12.45 -13.66 8.71
C ILE A 429 -13.46 -12.87 9.57
N ARG A 430 -13.88 -11.67 9.13
CA ARG A 430 -14.85 -10.81 9.81
C ARG A 430 -16.24 -10.93 9.15
N VAL A 431 -17.30 -10.70 9.93
CA VAL A 431 -18.70 -10.79 9.50
C VAL A 431 -19.60 -9.95 10.43
N PHE A 432 -20.70 -9.39 9.92
CA PHE A 432 -21.65 -8.59 10.70
C PHE A 432 -22.78 -9.46 11.28
N PRO A 433 -23.34 -9.15 12.47
CA PRO A 433 -24.52 -9.82 13.00
C PRO A 433 -25.68 -9.85 11.98
N GLY A 434 -26.32 -11.02 11.85
CA GLY A 434 -27.37 -11.28 10.87
C GLY A 434 -26.87 -11.61 9.46
N LEU A 435 -25.60 -11.35 9.13
CA LEU A 435 -25.00 -11.70 7.84
C LEU A 435 -24.22 -13.03 7.92
N THR A 436 -23.71 -13.46 6.78
CA THR A 436 -23.07 -14.76 6.60
C THR A 436 -21.62 -14.69 6.15
N ARG A 437 -20.93 -15.82 6.29
CA ARG A 437 -19.60 -16.08 5.73
C ARG A 437 -19.52 -17.53 5.29
N LYS A 438 -19.09 -17.81 4.06
CA LYS A 438 -18.84 -19.18 3.64
C LYS A 438 -17.46 -19.65 4.10
N PHE A 439 -17.42 -20.75 4.85
CA PHE A 439 -16.20 -21.49 5.14
C PHE A 439 -16.14 -22.79 4.33
N THR A 440 -14.92 -23.13 3.90
CA THR A 440 -14.56 -24.35 3.18
C THR A 440 -13.46 -25.08 3.97
N ALA A 441 -13.41 -26.40 3.87
CA ALA A 441 -12.31 -27.18 4.42
C ALA A 441 -11.79 -28.22 3.42
N LYS A 442 -10.47 -28.39 3.38
CA LYS A 442 -9.79 -29.44 2.60
C LYS A 442 -9.10 -30.42 3.52
N GLY A 443 -9.40 -31.71 3.36
CA GLY A 443 -8.78 -32.79 4.13
C GLY A 443 -7.37 -33.11 3.64
N TYR A 444 -6.49 -33.45 4.58
CA TYR A 444 -5.13 -33.90 4.25
C TYR A 444 -4.65 -35.01 5.17
N ASP A 445 -3.68 -35.81 4.71
CA ASP A 445 -3.06 -36.90 5.47
C ASP A 445 -1.74 -36.50 6.15
N ASP A 446 -0.97 -37.47 6.64
CA ASP A 446 0.28 -37.21 7.35
C ASP A 446 1.42 -36.67 6.47
N ALA A 447 1.28 -36.70 5.13
CA ALA A 447 2.17 -36.03 4.17
C ALA A 447 1.57 -34.73 3.60
N TYR A 448 0.45 -34.29 4.14
CA TYR A 448 -0.34 -33.15 3.66
C TYR A 448 -0.90 -33.35 2.23
N ASP A 449 -0.90 -34.57 1.70
CA ASP A 449 -1.56 -34.93 0.44
C ASP A 449 -3.10 -34.78 0.58
N PRO A 450 -3.83 -34.44 -0.51
CA PRO A 450 -5.27 -34.20 -0.46
C PRO A 450 -6.05 -35.48 -0.16
N ILE A 451 -6.99 -35.40 0.78
CA ILE A 451 -7.93 -36.48 1.12
C ILE A 451 -9.35 -36.01 0.84
N GLU A 452 -10.07 -36.74 -0.02
CA GLU A 452 -11.48 -36.47 -0.31
C GLU A 452 -12.32 -36.59 0.97
N THR A 453 -12.91 -35.48 1.40
CA THR A 453 -13.75 -35.42 2.60
C THR A 453 -15.21 -35.20 2.26
N LYS A 454 -16.05 -36.18 2.61
CA LYS A 454 -17.52 -36.09 2.53
C LYS A 454 -18.09 -35.84 3.93
N GLU A 455 -19.25 -35.18 4.00
CA GLU A 455 -20.00 -34.92 5.25
C GLU A 455 -19.23 -34.13 6.33
N ILE A 456 -18.58 -33.02 5.95
CA ILE A 456 -17.92 -32.11 6.91
C ILE A 456 -18.97 -31.57 7.90
N LYS A 457 -18.73 -31.79 9.20
CA LYS A 457 -19.56 -31.28 10.30
C LYS A 457 -18.98 -29.98 10.82
N TRP A 458 -19.71 -28.90 10.61
CA TRP A 458 -19.34 -27.56 11.03
C TRP A 458 -19.88 -27.21 12.42
N LYS A 459 -19.09 -26.49 13.20
CA LYS A 459 -19.47 -25.91 14.51
C LYS A 459 -18.77 -24.57 14.71
N THR A 460 -19.35 -23.71 15.54
CA THR A 460 -18.63 -22.57 16.11
C THR A 460 -18.45 -22.71 17.62
N TYR A 461 -17.36 -22.17 18.15
CA TYR A 461 -17.15 -22.07 19.59
C TYR A 461 -16.53 -20.72 19.98
N PRO A 462 -17.10 -19.99 20.96
CA PRO A 462 -18.38 -20.24 21.64
C PRO A 462 -19.60 -20.09 20.71
N SER A 463 -20.61 -20.96 20.86
CA SER A 463 -21.81 -20.98 19.99
C SER A 463 -22.67 -19.73 20.04
N LYS A 464 -22.58 -18.91 21.10
CA LYS A 464 -23.36 -17.67 21.28
C LYS A 464 -23.08 -16.57 20.24
N PHE A 465 -22.06 -16.75 19.39
CA PHE A 465 -21.63 -15.78 18.39
C PHE A 465 -22.17 -16.10 16.98
N GLY A 466 -22.69 -17.30 16.74
CA GLY A 466 -23.33 -17.66 15.48
C GLY A 466 -23.60 -19.15 15.34
N THR A 467 -24.17 -19.53 14.19
CA THR A 467 -24.51 -20.93 13.87
C THR A 467 -23.96 -21.31 12.49
N PHE A 468 -23.88 -22.60 12.21
CA PHE A 468 -23.40 -23.14 10.92
C PHE A 468 -24.47 -23.98 10.25
N ALA A 469 -24.69 -23.74 8.96
CA ALA A 469 -25.39 -24.64 8.07
C ALA A 469 -24.52 -25.85 7.69
N LYS A 470 -25.15 -26.91 7.15
CA LYS A 470 -24.46 -28.17 6.81
C LYS A 470 -23.36 -28.01 5.75
N ASP A 471 -23.48 -26.99 4.91
CA ASP A 471 -22.60 -26.71 3.78
C ASP A 471 -21.46 -25.75 4.12
N GLY A 472 -21.31 -25.33 5.39
CA GLY A 472 -20.23 -24.44 5.82
C GLY A 472 -20.55 -22.94 5.78
N VAL A 473 -21.80 -22.56 5.48
CA VAL A 473 -22.24 -21.17 5.72
C VAL A 473 -22.33 -20.92 7.22
N PHE A 474 -21.52 -19.98 7.72
CA PHE A 474 -21.65 -19.40 9.06
C PHE A 474 -22.65 -18.26 9.03
N THR A 475 -23.60 -18.23 9.94
CA THR A 475 -24.50 -17.09 10.18
C THR A 475 -24.14 -16.47 11.52
N ALA A 476 -23.81 -15.18 11.52
CA ALA A 476 -23.36 -14.47 12.71
C ALA A 476 -24.54 -13.96 13.56
N GLU A 477 -24.43 -14.04 14.88
CA GLU A 477 -25.52 -13.68 15.81
C GLU A 477 -25.16 -12.53 16.76
N LYS A 478 -23.98 -12.57 17.40
CA LYS A 478 -23.58 -11.58 18.41
C LYS A 478 -22.12 -11.16 18.23
N PRO A 479 -21.78 -9.88 18.47
CA PRO A 479 -20.39 -9.41 18.41
C PRO A 479 -19.47 -10.24 19.31
N GLY A 480 -18.30 -10.61 18.79
CA GLY A 480 -17.35 -11.49 19.48
C GLY A 480 -16.40 -12.28 18.59
N ARG A 481 -15.37 -12.86 19.21
CA ARG A 481 -14.43 -13.79 18.56
C ARG A 481 -14.86 -15.24 18.80
N ALA A 482 -14.91 -16.01 17.73
CA ALA A 482 -15.20 -17.45 17.76
C ALA A 482 -14.25 -18.22 16.82
N ASN A 483 -14.33 -19.54 16.88
CA ASN A 483 -13.60 -20.47 16.02
C ASN A 483 -14.58 -21.21 15.11
N ALA A 484 -14.36 -21.12 13.80
CA ALA A 484 -15.00 -21.98 12.79
C ALA A 484 -14.31 -23.36 12.80
N GLU A 485 -14.96 -24.36 13.39
CA GLU A 485 -14.46 -25.74 13.47
C GLU A 485 -15.11 -26.60 12.37
N ALA A 486 -14.28 -27.11 11.44
CA ALA A 486 -14.64 -28.20 10.55
C ALA A 486 -14.25 -29.53 11.19
N SER A 487 -15.09 -30.56 11.06
CA SER A 487 -14.77 -31.89 11.59
C SER A 487 -15.27 -33.05 10.72
N VAL A 488 -14.44 -34.07 10.55
CA VAL A 488 -14.73 -35.30 9.79
C VAL A 488 -14.16 -36.50 10.54
N LYS A 489 -15.01 -37.48 10.88
CA LYS A 489 -14.62 -38.71 11.61
C LYS A 489 -13.78 -38.49 12.89
N GLY A 490 -13.91 -37.32 13.53
CA GLY A 490 -13.16 -36.94 14.74
C GLY A 490 -11.91 -36.09 14.50
N VAL A 491 -11.40 -36.06 13.26
CA VAL A 491 -10.36 -35.10 12.83
C VAL A 491 -10.98 -33.71 12.75
N LYS A 492 -10.21 -32.68 13.09
CA LYS A 492 -10.64 -31.29 13.17
C LYS A 492 -9.71 -30.35 12.43
N GLY A 493 -10.26 -29.24 11.96
CA GLY A 493 -9.55 -28.05 11.50
C GLY A 493 -10.26 -26.81 12.02
N ILE A 494 -9.52 -25.73 12.24
CA ILE A 494 -10.07 -24.49 12.84
C ILE A 494 -9.59 -23.29 12.04
N SER A 495 -10.52 -22.39 11.73
CA SER A 495 -10.22 -21.00 11.36
C SER A 495 -10.84 -20.03 12.37
N ARG A 496 -10.33 -18.80 12.44
CA ARG A 496 -10.88 -17.76 13.32
C ARG A 496 -12.05 -17.06 12.64
N VAL A 497 -13.06 -16.66 13.40
CA VAL A 497 -14.11 -15.75 12.92
C VAL A 497 -14.34 -14.62 13.93
N HIS A 498 -14.47 -13.39 13.44
CA HIS A 498 -14.73 -12.20 14.23
C HIS A 498 -16.08 -11.60 13.83
N VAL A 499 -17.06 -11.74 14.71
CA VAL A 499 -18.36 -11.07 14.53
C VAL A 499 -18.22 -9.64 15.02
N LEU A 500 -18.46 -8.69 14.11
CA LEU A 500 -18.34 -7.25 14.35
C LEU A 500 -19.56 -6.70 15.11
N ASN A 501 -19.61 -5.38 15.31
CA ASN A 501 -20.83 -4.71 15.78
C ASN A 501 -21.89 -4.66 14.67
N GLN A 502 -23.02 -3.99 14.92
CA GLN A 502 -24.07 -3.81 13.92
C GLN A 502 -23.55 -3.06 12.69
N LEU A 503 -24.02 -3.46 11.51
CA LEU A 503 -23.71 -2.82 10.22
C LEU A 503 -24.21 -1.37 10.23
N ASP A 504 -23.30 -0.42 10.05
CA ASP A 504 -23.60 1.01 10.01
C ASP A 504 -23.79 1.51 8.58
N ARG A 505 -22.91 1.09 7.66
CA ARG A 505 -22.99 1.42 6.23
C ARG A 505 -22.40 0.31 5.37
N ILE A 506 -22.70 0.37 4.07
CA ILE A 506 -22.10 -0.46 3.04
C ILE A 506 -21.54 0.43 1.92
N GLU A 507 -20.51 -0.07 1.23
CA GLU A 507 -19.87 0.59 0.11
C GLU A 507 -19.51 -0.47 -0.95
N SER A 508 -19.55 -0.10 -2.23
CA SER A 508 -18.92 -0.90 -3.29
C SER A 508 -17.41 -0.62 -3.30
N ASN A 509 -16.58 -1.62 -3.64
CA ASN A 509 -15.14 -1.41 -3.85
C ASN A 509 -14.81 -0.46 -5.01
N LYS A 510 -15.80 -0.11 -5.83
CA LYS A 510 -15.73 0.91 -6.89
C LYS A 510 -16.81 1.98 -6.67
N SER A 511 -16.45 3.24 -6.86
CA SER A 511 -17.41 4.37 -6.85
C SER A 511 -18.17 4.54 -8.18
N ARG A 512 -17.67 3.93 -9.26
CA ARG A 512 -18.24 3.85 -10.60
C ARG A 512 -17.62 2.65 -11.31
N LEU A 513 -18.37 1.98 -12.18
CA LEU A 513 -17.88 0.86 -13.00
C LEU A 513 -18.11 1.20 -14.48
N GLY A 514 -17.01 1.51 -15.18
CA GLY A 514 -17.02 1.87 -16.60
C GLY A 514 -16.61 0.69 -17.47
N LEU A 515 -17.49 0.25 -18.37
CA LEU A 515 -17.27 -0.86 -19.28
C LEU A 515 -16.99 -0.34 -20.70
N ALA A 516 -15.88 -0.78 -21.29
CA ALA A 516 -15.66 -0.68 -22.72
C ALA A 516 -16.62 -1.62 -23.48
N GLU A 517 -16.78 -1.42 -24.79
CA GLU A 517 -17.66 -2.27 -25.61
C GLU A 517 -17.23 -3.74 -25.52
N GLY A 518 -18.15 -4.60 -25.05
CA GLY A 518 -17.91 -6.04 -24.88
C GLY A 518 -17.01 -6.44 -23.70
N ALA A 519 -16.55 -5.48 -22.88
CA ALA A 519 -15.79 -5.79 -21.67
C ALA A 519 -16.73 -6.13 -20.49
N ASN A 520 -16.27 -7.05 -19.64
CA ASN A 520 -16.87 -7.37 -18.35
C ASN A 520 -15.97 -6.88 -17.23
N ASP A 521 -16.52 -6.64 -16.04
CA ASP A 521 -15.75 -6.24 -14.86
C ASP A 521 -16.46 -6.72 -13.58
N GLU A 522 -15.71 -6.85 -12.48
CA GLU A 522 -16.21 -7.32 -11.19
C GLU A 522 -16.27 -6.21 -10.13
N PHE A 523 -17.21 -6.34 -9.20
CA PHE A 523 -17.26 -5.58 -7.96
C PHE A 523 -17.59 -6.47 -6.75
N PHE A 524 -17.30 -5.98 -5.56
CA PHE A 524 -17.70 -6.59 -4.29
C PHE A 524 -18.18 -5.52 -3.31
N VAL A 525 -19.00 -5.93 -2.34
CA VAL A 525 -19.57 -5.03 -1.32
C VAL A 525 -18.80 -5.17 -0.02
N THR A 526 -18.41 -4.05 0.57
CA THR A 526 -17.79 -3.98 1.90
C THR A 526 -18.75 -3.33 2.87
N GLY A 527 -19.00 -3.97 4.00
CA GLY A 527 -19.71 -3.37 5.13
C GLY A 527 -18.76 -2.74 6.13
N TYR A 528 -19.26 -1.78 6.90
CA TYR A 528 -18.56 -1.18 8.04
C TYR A 528 -19.49 -1.08 9.25
N ASP A 529 -18.96 -1.28 10.46
CA ASP A 529 -19.65 -0.89 11.69
C ASP A 529 -19.41 0.59 12.04
N GLY A 530 -20.12 1.09 13.06
CA GLY A 530 -19.96 2.47 13.55
C GLY A 530 -18.60 2.77 14.20
N ASN A 531 -17.70 1.79 14.31
CA ASN A 531 -16.30 1.97 14.70
C ASN A 531 -15.35 1.95 13.50
N GLY A 532 -15.84 1.75 12.27
CA GLY A 532 -14.99 1.64 11.09
C GLY A 532 -14.29 0.27 10.94
N TYR A 533 -14.72 -0.77 11.66
CA TYR A 533 -14.30 -2.13 11.31
C TYR A 533 -15.00 -2.57 10.03
N SER A 534 -14.23 -2.97 9.02
CA SER A 534 -14.75 -3.44 7.73
C SER A 534 -14.85 -4.97 7.65
N ALA A 535 -15.73 -5.47 6.78
CA ALA A 535 -15.73 -6.85 6.29
C ALA A 535 -16.37 -6.95 4.89
N PRO A 536 -15.88 -7.82 3.99
CA PRO A 536 -16.55 -8.09 2.71
C PRO A 536 -17.87 -8.82 2.96
N ILE A 537 -18.93 -8.47 2.23
CA ILE A 537 -20.26 -9.06 2.38
C ILE A 537 -20.46 -10.15 1.30
N GLU A 538 -20.96 -11.31 1.71
CA GLU A 538 -21.22 -12.42 0.77
C GLU A 538 -22.34 -12.03 -0.22
N PRO A 539 -22.25 -12.41 -1.51
CA PRO A 539 -23.28 -12.07 -2.50
C PRO A 539 -24.70 -12.47 -2.12
N GLN A 540 -24.86 -13.56 -1.36
CA GLN A 540 -26.17 -14.04 -0.88
C GLN A 540 -26.84 -13.12 0.17
N ASP A 541 -26.07 -12.22 0.80
CA ASP A 541 -26.56 -11.25 1.78
C ASP A 541 -26.91 -9.89 1.15
N VAL A 542 -26.68 -9.72 -0.16
CA VAL A 542 -26.91 -8.47 -0.90
C VAL A 542 -28.12 -8.58 -1.81
N SER A 543 -29.13 -7.74 -1.59
CA SER A 543 -30.20 -7.51 -2.57
C SER A 543 -29.72 -6.50 -3.62
N LEU A 544 -29.90 -6.82 -4.90
CA LEU A 544 -29.54 -5.95 -6.03
C LEU A 544 -30.79 -5.49 -6.80
N SER A 545 -30.85 -4.19 -7.09
CA SER A 545 -31.83 -3.59 -8.02
C SER A 545 -31.09 -2.80 -9.10
N TYR A 546 -31.36 -3.12 -10.38
CA TYR A 546 -30.70 -2.52 -11.54
C TYR A 546 -31.50 -2.76 -12.82
N ASP A 547 -31.18 -2.02 -13.89
CA ASP A 547 -31.79 -2.22 -15.21
C ASP A 547 -31.25 -3.49 -15.89
N GLN A 548 -32.05 -4.55 -15.86
CA GLN A 548 -31.73 -5.85 -16.48
C GLN A 548 -31.76 -5.83 -18.02
N SER A 549 -32.21 -4.75 -18.67
CA SER A 549 -32.10 -4.60 -20.12
C SER A 549 -30.72 -4.09 -20.55
N VAL A 550 -30.04 -3.34 -19.67
CA VAL A 550 -28.73 -2.72 -19.93
C VAL A 550 -27.57 -3.63 -19.49
N ILE A 551 -27.67 -4.27 -18.32
CA ILE A 551 -26.64 -5.16 -17.77
C ILE A 551 -27.19 -6.50 -17.27
N LYS A 552 -26.28 -7.46 -17.08
CA LYS A 552 -26.46 -8.69 -16.31
C LYS A 552 -25.48 -8.65 -15.14
N ILE A 553 -25.91 -9.07 -13.94
CA ILE A 553 -25.03 -9.26 -12.78
C ILE A 553 -25.14 -10.70 -12.30
N GLU A 554 -24.00 -11.37 -12.09
CA GLU A 554 -23.92 -12.77 -11.64
C GLU A 554 -22.90 -12.94 -10.52
N GLN A 555 -23.13 -13.89 -9.61
CA GLN A 555 -22.16 -14.26 -8.58
C GLN A 555 -21.02 -15.08 -9.20
N THR A 556 -19.77 -14.78 -8.81
CA THR A 556 -18.60 -15.57 -9.19
C THR A 556 -18.24 -16.62 -8.13
N GLU A 557 -17.47 -17.65 -8.50
CA GLU A 557 -16.98 -18.67 -7.56
C GLU A 557 -16.07 -18.09 -6.46
N ALA A 558 -15.49 -16.91 -6.67
CA ALA A 558 -14.69 -16.19 -5.67
C ALA A 558 -15.52 -15.42 -4.62
N GLY A 559 -16.85 -15.30 -4.82
CA GLY A 559 -17.73 -14.51 -3.96
C GLY A 559 -17.84 -13.03 -4.38
N ASN A 560 -17.59 -12.70 -5.64
CA ASN A 560 -17.78 -11.35 -6.20
C ASN A 560 -19.04 -11.29 -7.08
N PHE A 561 -19.34 -10.09 -7.61
CA PHE A 561 -20.34 -9.85 -8.65
C PHE A 561 -19.67 -9.51 -9.98
N LEU A 562 -19.90 -10.33 -11.01
CA LEU A 562 -19.51 -10.05 -12.40
C LEU A 562 -20.61 -9.26 -13.11
N VAL A 563 -20.23 -8.14 -13.72
CA VAL A 563 -21.12 -7.30 -14.54
C VAL A 563 -20.81 -7.52 -16.02
N THR A 564 -21.83 -7.87 -16.79
CA THR A 564 -21.77 -8.08 -18.24
C THR A 564 -22.72 -7.11 -18.95
N PRO A 565 -22.26 -6.35 -19.96
CA PRO A 565 -23.11 -5.43 -20.71
C PRO A 565 -24.02 -6.19 -21.69
N LYS A 566 -25.28 -5.75 -21.82
CA LYS A 566 -26.23 -6.26 -22.83
C LYS A 566 -26.41 -5.31 -24.02
N VAL A 567 -25.93 -4.08 -23.91
CA VAL A 567 -25.98 -3.04 -24.92
C VAL A 567 -24.56 -2.57 -25.27
N LYS A 568 -24.38 -1.94 -26.44
CA LYS A 568 -23.09 -1.35 -26.86
C LYS A 568 -22.78 -0.03 -26.14
N GLU A 569 -23.84 0.74 -25.84
CA GLU A 569 -23.79 2.02 -25.14
C GLU A 569 -25.01 2.10 -24.23
N GLY A 570 -24.85 2.63 -23.02
CA GLY A 570 -25.93 2.80 -22.05
C GLY A 570 -25.43 3.01 -20.63
N SER A 571 -26.36 3.15 -19.69
CA SER A 571 -26.01 3.29 -18.28
C SER A 571 -27.09 2.70 -17.36
N ALA A 572 -26.70 2.28 -16.17
CA ALA A 572 -27.58 1.71 -15.16
C ALA A 572 -27.08 2.08 -13.76
N LEU A 573 -28.00 2.33 -12.83
CA LEU A 573 -27.68 2.42 -11.41
C LEU A 573 -27.87 1.04 -10.77
N VAL A 574 -26.84 0.51 -10.12
CA VAL A 574 -26.95 -0.68 -9.28
C VAL A 574 -27.15 -0.24 -7.85
N THR A 575 -28.35 -0.44 -7.32
CA THR A 575 -28.64 -0.27 -5.89
C THR A 575 -28.38 -1.58 -5.17
N MET A 576 -27.49 -1.54 -4.18
CA MET A 576 -27.15 -2.65 -3.30
C MET A 576 -27.81 -2.40 -1.95
N THR A 577 -28.53 -3.38 -1.40
CA THR A 577 -29.19 -3.27 -0.08
C THR A 577 -28.79 -4.44 0.81
N VAL A 578 -28.32 -4.15 2.03
CA VAL A 578 -27.94 -5.15 3.06
C VAL A 578 -28.46 -4.67 4.42
N ASN A 579 -29.29 -5.47 5.11
CA ASN A 579 -29.91 -5.11 6.40
C ASN A 579 -30.52 -3.69 6.45
N GLY A 580 -31.12 -3.23 5.34
CA GLY A 580 -31.71 -1.90 5.20
C GLY A 580 -30.72 -0.74 5.03
N LYS A 581 -29.42 -1.02 4.88
CA LYS A 581 -28.39 -0.07 4.43
C LYS A 581 -28.29 -0.15 2.91
N GLU A 582 -28.18 0.99 2.25
CA GLU A 582 -28.04 1.09 0.79
C GLU A 582 -26.68 1.65 0.38
N ALA A 583 -26.20 1.20 -0.77
CA ALA A 583 -25.14 1.83 -1.54
C ALA A 583 -25.49 1.79 -3.03
N TYR A 584 -24.88 2.70 -3.80
CA TYR A 584 -25.16 2.85 -5.22
C TYR A 584 -23.87 2.75 -6.03
N LEU A 585 -23.89 1.91 -7.07
CA LEU A 585 -22.81 1.78 -8.05
C LEU A 585 -23.34 2.22 -9.42
N PRO A 586 -22.97 3.40 -9.92
CA PRO A 586 -23.26 3.79 -11.30
C PRO A 586 -22.41 2.95 -12.25
N VAL A 587 -23.08 2.29 -13.19
CA VAL A 587 -22.48 1.51 -14.28
C VAL A 587 -22.70 2.23 -15.59
N THR A 588 -21.64 2.40 -16.38
CA THR A 588 -21.69 3.05 -17.70
C THR A 588 -21.02 2.18 -18.73
N ILE A 589 -21.68 1.95 -19.87
CA ILE A 589 -21.20 1.12 -20.97
C ILE A 589 -20.95 2.01 -22.18
N GLY A 590 -19.79 1.85 -22.80
CA GLY A 590 -19.38 2.65 -23.95
C GLY A 590 -18.91 4.05 -23.55
N LEU A 591 -18.09 4.63 -24.41
CA LEU A 591 -17.60 6.00 -24.28
C LEU A 591 -17.75 6.70 -25.63
N LYS A 592 -18.44 7.84 -25.62
CA LYS A 592 -18.53 8.72 -26.78
C LYS A 592 -17.41 9.74 -26.73
N THR A 593 -16.61 9.83 -27.78
CA THR A 593 -15.62 10.91 -27.92
C THR A 593 -16.31 12.17 -28.43
N GLU A 594 -16.15 13.29 -27.72
CA GLU A 594 -16.63 14.60 -28.14
C GLU A 594 -15.48 15.60 -28.27
N THR A 595 -15.46 16.35 -29.37
CA THR A 595 -14.46 17.40 -29.61
C THR A 595 -14.81 18.64 -28.79
N VAL A 596 -13.88 19.04 -27.92
CA VAL A 596 -13.98 20.24 -27.09
C VAL A 596 -13.38 21.45 -27.83
N SER A 597 -12.28 21.24 -28.55
CA SER A 597 -11.68 22.27 -29.41
C SER A 597 -10.77 21.63 -30.46
N GLU A 598 -10.91 22.03 -31.72
CA GLU A 598 -9.92 21.73 -32.76
C GLU A 598 -8.60 22.50 -32.57
N MET A 599 -8.49 23.42 -31.60
CA MET A 599 -7.30 24.24 -31.31
C MET A 599 -6.78 25.15 -32.46
N GLU A 600 -7.53 25.24 -33.56
CA GLU A 600 -7.22 26.03 -34.77
C GLU A 600 -7.10 27.55 -34.57
N ASP A 601 -7.83 28.11 -33.60
CA ASP A 601 -8.01 29.55 -33.42
C ASP A 601 -7.18 30.06 -32.24
N LEU A 602 -5.98 30.58 -32.53
CA LEU A 602 -5.05 31.08 -31.52
C LEU A 602 -5.63 32.21 -30.66
N SER A 603 -6.61 32.98 -31.14
CA SER A 603 -7.21 34.08 -30.37
C SER A 603 -8.00 33.60 -29.14
N LYS A 604 -8.39 32.32 -29.12
CA LYS A 604 -9.03 31.65 -27.99
C LYS A 604 -8.07 31.11 -26.96
N TRP A 605 -6.76 31.35 -27.11
CA TRP A 605 -5.73 30.83 -26.22
C TRP A 605 -4.80 31.95 -25.76
N SER A 606 -4.29 31.82 -24.53
CA SER A 606 -3.29 32.72 -23.94
C SER A 606 -2.22 31.91 -23.23
N PHE A 607 -1.06 32.53 -23.01
CA PHE A 607 0.11 31.87 -22.42
C PHE A 607 0.44 32.44 -21.04
N SER A 608 0.85 31.57 -20.10
CA SER A 608 1.54 31.98 -18.88
C SER A 608 2.70 31.03 -18.54
N SER A 609 3.62 31.47 -17.68
CA SER A 609 4.70 30.65 -17.17
C SER A 609 4.99 30.97 -15.71
N ALA A 610 5.29 29.93 -14.92
CA ALA A 610 5.90 30.08 -13.61
C ALA A 610 7.40 29.76 -13.71
N ARG A 611 8.24 30.71 -13.27
CA ARG A 611 9.71 30.58 -13.15
C ARG A 611 10.44 30.24 -14.48
N GLY A 612 9.81 30.51 -15.61
CA GLY A 612 10.38 30.51 -16.96
C GLY A 612 9.70 31.58 -17.82
N SER A 613 9.86 31.49 -19.14
CA SER A 613 9.12 32.32 -20.10
C SER A 613 8.71 31.53 -21.34
N GLY A 614 7.95 32.15 -22.24
CA GLY A 614 7.52 31.50 -23.48
C GLY A 614 6.49 32.31 -24.26
N THR A 615 6.04 31.75 -25.38
CA THR A 615 5.03 32.32 -26.28
C THR A 615 4.18 31.21 -26.89
N ILE A 616 3.03 31.59 -27.46
CA ILE A 616 2.24 30.74 -28.35
C ILE A 616 2.18 31.33 -29.76
N GLU A 617 2.20 30.46 -30.77
CA GLU A 617 2.12 30.82 -32.20
C GLU A 617 1.29 29.75 -32.95
N PRO A 618 0.68 30.08 -34.10
CA PRO A 618 -0.03 29.07 -34.89
C PRO A 618 1.00 28.19 -35.62
N ALA A 619 0.71 26.90 -35.77
CA ALA A 619 1.59 25.96 -36.46
C ALA A 619 0.80 24.85 -37.16
N GLU A 620 1.48 24.06 -37.99
CA GLU A 620 0.87 22.89 -38.65
C GLU A 620 0.49 21.82 -37.61
N GLY A 621 -0.81 21.49 -37.57
CA GLY A 621 -1.40 20.46 -36.72
C GLY A 621 -1.26 19.06 -37.33
N ARG A 622 -2.17 18.16 -36.95
CA ARG A 622 -2.38 16.84 -37.56
C ARG A 622 -3.34 16.92 -38.73
N ASN A 623 -4.37 17.76 -38.60
CA ASN A 623 -5.44 17.92 -39.60
C ASN A 623 -5.37 19.28 -40.31
N LYS A 624 -5.22 20.39 -39.56
CA LYS A 624 -5.00 21.73 -40.12
C LYS A 624 -3.98 22.52 -39.28
N ASN A 625 -4.40 23.38 -38.34
CA ASN A 625 -3.50 24.17 -37.48
C ASN A 625 -3.61 23.73 -36.01
N GLY A 626 -2.48 23.73 -35.32
CA GLY A 626 -2.40 23.58 -33.86
C GLY A 626 -1.78 24.80 -33.18
N VAL A 627 -1.89 24.85 -31.86
CA VAL A 627 -1.21 25.85 -31.03
C VAL A 627 0.19 25.35 -30.71
N LYS A 628 1.22 25.99 -31.26
CA LYS A 628 2.60 25.75 -30.81
C LYS A 628 2.88 26.59 -29.57
N VAL A 629 3.46 25.96 -28.57
CA VAL A 629 3.99 26.57 -27.34
C VAL A 629 5.51 26.52 -27.41
N LYS A 630 6.18 27.66 -27.35
CA LYS A 630 7.64 27.77 -27.18
C LYS A 630 7.93 28.22 -25.76
N PHE A 631 8.92 27.63 -25.11
CA PHE A 631 9.24 27.96 -23.71
C PHE A 631 10.72 27.86 -23.38
N ASP A 632 11.13 28.67 -22.40
CA ASP A 632 12.47 28.73 -21.83
C ASP A 632 12.43 28.35 -20.35
N PHE A 633 13.00 27.18 -20.03
CA PHE A 633 13.13 26.65 -18.67
C PHE A 633 14.56 26.78 -18.12
N THR A 634 15.42 27.61 -18.73
CA THR A 634 16.78 27.89 -18.25
C THR A 634 16.82 28.90 -17.08
N GLN A 635 15.74 29.67 -16.90
CA GLN A 635 15.69 30.83 -16.00
C GLN A 635 15.60 30.50 -14.50
N SER A 636 15.36 29.23 -14.14
CA SER A 636 15.25 28.80 -12.74
C SER A 636 15.62 27.32 -12.56
N THR A 637 15.89 26.93 -11.31
CA THR A 637 16.12 25.54 -10.87
C THR A 637 14.98 24.98 -10.01
N GLY A 638 14.00 25.81 -9.61
CA GLY A 638 12.75 25.32 -8.99
C GLY A 638 11.83 24.69 -10.04
N THR A 639 10.57 24.34 -9.72
CA THR A 639 9.60 23.88 -10.74
C THR A 639 9.30 24.98 -11.76
N ARG A 640 9.33 24.66 -13.05
CA ARG A 640 8.99 25.55 -14.19
C ARG A 640 7.71 25.06 -14.85
N THR A 641 6.91 25.98 -15.40
CA THR A 641 5.71 25.63 -16.17
C THR A 641 5.57 26.44 -17.45
N ALA A 642 5.03 25.84 -18.50
CA ALA A 642 4.59 26.50 -19.73
C ALA A 642 3.11 26.17 -19.93
N ASN A 643 2.25 27.17 -19.74
CA ASN A 643 0.81 26.99 -19.57
C ASN A 643 0.04 27.64 -20.71
N VAL A 644 -0.86 26.88 -21.34
CA VAL A 644 -1.84 27.37 -22.30
C VAL A 644 -3.20 27.43 -21.63
N HIS A 645 -3.81 28.61 -21.62
CA HIS A 645 -5.11 28.88 -21.03
C HIS A 645 -6.12 29.19 -22.12
N PRO A 646 -7.35 28.67 -22.06
CA PRO A 646 -8.40 29.19 -22.94
C PRO A 646 -8.74 30.62 -22.50
N ALA A 647 -9.09 31.49 -23.45
CA ALA A 647 -9.40 32.90 -23.21
C ALA A 647 -10.60 33.08 -22.28
N GLU A 648 -11.59 32.18 -22.38
CA GLU A 648 -12.67 31.98 -21.43
C GLU A 648 -12.69 30.50 -20.98
N PRO A 649 -13.09 30.18 -19.73
CA PRO A 649 -13.15 28.81 -19.25
C PRO A 649 -14.03 27.91 -20.12
N ILE A 650 -13.48 26.82 -20.66
CA ILE A 650 -14.23 25.92 -21.54
C ILE A 650 -14.97 24.88 -20.70
N LYS A 651 -16.29 25.01 -20.61
CA LYS A 651 -17.15 23.98 -20.00
C LYS A 651 -17.07 22.68 -20.81
N LEU A 652 -16.63 21.61 -20.16
CA LEU A 652 -16.56 20.27 -20.74
C LEU A 652 -17.97 19.66 -20.80
N PRO A 653 -18.31 18.92 -21.88
CA PRO A 653 -19.64 18.31 -22.02
C PRO A 653 -19.81 17.12 -21.08
N GLY A 654 -21.01 16.95 -20.53
CA GLY A 654 -21.41 15.77 -19.74
C GLY A 654 -20.54 15.48 -18.51
N GLU A 655 -20.34 14.18 -18.24
CA GLU A 655 -19.44 13.66 -17.22
C GLU A 655 -18.21 13.00 -17.89
N PRO A 656 -17.19 13.78 -18.31
CA PRO A 656 -16.02 13.22 -18.97
C PRO A 656 -15.29 12.24 -18.03
N GLN A 657 -14.99 11.06 -18.56
CA GLN A 657 -14.18 10.01 -17.93
C GLN A 657 -12.69 10.18 -18.28
N SER A 658 -12.37 10.83 -19.41
CA SER A 658 -11.02 11.25 -19.75
C SER A 658 -11.00 12.53 -20.58
N ILE A 659 -9.89 13.27 -20.50
CA ILE A 659 -9.55 14.43 -21.34
C ILE A 659 -8.34 14.07 -22.19
N SER A 660 -8.42 14.35 -23.47
CA SER A 660 -7.40 13.99 -24.46
C SER A 660 -6.98 15.19 -25.30
N VAL A 661 -5.68 15.31 -25.57
CA VAL A 661 -5.14 16.27 -26.55
C VAL A 661 -4.04 15.60 -27.36
N TRP A 662 -3.90 15.92 -28.64
CA TRP A 662 -2.76 15.50 -29.42
C TRP A 662 -1.58 16.43 -29.18
N VAL A 663 -0.41 15.84 -28.92
CA VAL A 663 0.82 16.57 -28.61
C VAL A 663 1.92 16.16 -29.59
N LYS A 664 2.47 17.12 -30.32
CA LYS A 664 3.74 16.98 -31.05
C LYS A 664 4.87 17.25 -30.08
N GLY A 665 5.55 16.20 -29.63
CA GLY A 665 6.63 16.31 -28.64
C GLY A 665 7.99 16.63 -29.28
N ASP A 666 8.87 17.25 -28.49
CA ASP A 666 10.30 17.46 -28.83
C ASP A 666 11.25 16.49 -28.08
N GLY A 667 10.71 15.64 -27.20
CA GLY A 667 11.41 14.57 -26.50
C GLY A 667 12.16 14.98 -25.23
N LYS A 668 12.06 16.24 -24.77
CA LYS A 668 12.86 16.74 -23.63
C LYS A 668 12.31 16.32 -22.27
N GLY A 669 11.06 15.88 -22.20
CA GLY A 669 10.49 15.19 -21.05
C GLY A 669 9.76 16.10 -20.08
N GLU A 670 9.00 17.07 -20.58
CA GLU A 670 8.02 17.85 -19.83
C GLU A 670 6.93 16.94 -19.28
N TRP A 671 6.47 17.18 -18.07
CA TRP A 671 5.31 16.50 -17.51
C TRP A 671 4.03 17.19 -17.98
N MET A 672 3.20 16.48 -18.75
CA MET A 672 1.91 17.03 -19.21
C MET A 672 0.90 17.12 -18.06
N SER A 673 0.03 18.14 -18.12
CA SER A 673 -1.05 18.32 -17.16
C SER A 673 -2.26 19.03 -17.79
N PHE A 674 -3.46 18.75 -17.26
CA PHE A 674 -4.62 19.61 -17.36
C PHE A 674 -4.96 20.18 -15.99
N THR A 675 -5.50 21.40 -15.96
CA THR A 675 -6.20 21.93 -14.78
C THR A 675 -7.66 22.14 -15.16
N THR A 676 -8.58 21.51 -14.42
CA THR A 676 -10.03 21.77 -14.53
C THR A 676 -10.57 22.42 -13.25
N LYS A 677 -11.79 22.92 -13.29
CA LYS A 677 -12.54 23.41 -12.14
C LYS A 677 -13.92 22.76 -12.09
N GLY A 678 -14.30 22.19 -10.95
CA GLY A 678 -15.63 21.60 -10.73
C GLY A 678 -16.69 22.64 -10.37
N ALA A 679 -17.96 22.22 -10.42
CA ALA A 679 -19.10 23.03 -10.03
C ALA A 679 -19.17 23.30 -8.51
N ASP A 680 -18.44 22.52 -7.71
CA ASP A 680 -18.15 22.82 -6.30
C ASP A 680 -17.13 23.96 -6.11
N GLY A 681 -16.65 24.54 -7.22
CA GLY A 681 -15.71 25.64 -7.25
C GLY A 681 -14.24 25.24 -7.15
N ARG A 682 -13.92 23.95 -7.00
CA ARG A 682 -12.55 23.49 -6.72
C ARG A 682 -11.78 23.13 -7.98
N TYR A 683 -10.45 23.27 -7.90
CA TYR A 683 -9.55 22.96 -9.00
C TYR A 683 -9.06 21.51 -8.92
N HIS A 684 -9.03 20.82 -10.06
CA HIS A 684 -8.49 19.48 -10.18
C HIS A 684 -7.28 19.50 -11.14
N TYR A 685 -6.15 18.97 -10.68
CA TYR A 685 -4.92 18.87 -11.45
C TYR A 685 -4.77 17.43 -11.95
N LEU A 686 -4.82 17.26 -13.26
CA LEU A 686 -4.80 15.95 -13.93
C LEU A 686 -3.43 15.79 -14.60
N TYR A 687 -2.62 14.85 -14.11
CA TYR A 687 -1.24 14.68 -14.57
C TYR A 687 -1.12 13.54 -15.59
N GLY A 688 -0.33 13.77 -16.63
CA GLY A 688 -0.15 12.85 -17.76
C GLY A 688 1.25 12.22 -17.81
N PRO A 689 1.63 11.64 -18.96
CA PRO A 689 2.99 11.16 -19.17
C PRO A 689 3.99 12.31 -19.33
N TYR A 690 5.27 12.00 -19.15
CA TYR A 690 6.37 12.86 -19.57
C TYR A 690 6.55 12.81 -21.10
N VAL A 691 6.79 13.95 -21.75
CA VAL A 691 6.97 14.08 -23.21
C VAL A 691 8.37 13.63 -23.63
N THR A 692 8.63 12.32 -23.51
CA THR A 692 9.90 11.67 -23.90
C THR A 692 9.91 11.19 -25.35
N TRP A 693 8.96 11.63 -26.17
CA TRP A 693 8.82 11.23 -27.57
C TRP A 693 8.95 12.45 -28.49
N THR A 694 9.40 12.20 -29.72
CA THR A 694 9.36 13.17 -30.81
C THR A 694 8.16 12.90 -31.72
N GLY A 695 7.50 13.96 -32.21
CA GLY A 695 6.33 13.82 -33.10
C GLY A 695 5.00 13.61 -32.38
N TRP A 696 3.96 13.26 -33.14
CA TRP A 696 2.57 13.26 -32.66
C TRP A 696 2.21 12.03 -31.82
N LYS A 697 1.63 12.27 -30.64
CA LYS A 697 1.00 11.25 -29.78
C LYS A 697 -0.24 11.83 -29.11
N GLN A 698 -1.30 11.04 -28.98
CA GLN A 698 -2.44 11.43 -28.15
C GLN A 698 -2.08 11.24 -26.68
N VAL A 699 -2.25 12.30 -25.89
CA VAL A 699 -2.16 12.27 -24.44
C VAL A 699 -3.58 12.24 -23.90
N GLU A 700 -4.00 11.08 -23.39
CA GLU A 700 -5.29 10.88 -22.72
C GLU A 700 -5.05 10.75 -21.21
N ILE A 701 -5.81 11.51 -20.43
CA ILE A 701 -5.69 11.56 -18.96
C ILE A 701 -7.08 11.34 -18.37
N ALA A 702 -7.20 10.35 -17.47
CA ALA A 702 -8.46 10.04 -16.80
C ALA A 702 -8.91 11.18 -15.87
N VAL A 703 -10.23 11.39 -15.79
CA VAL A 703 -10.85 12.27 -14.80
C VAL A 703 -11.07 11.47 -13.51
N PRO A 704 -10.57 11.93 -12.34
CA PRO A 704 -10.74 11.22 -11.07
C PRO A 704 -12.20 11.05 -10.68
N SER A 705 -12.51 9.93 -10.04
CA SER A 705 -13.79 9.71 -9.37
C SER A 705 -14.04 10.75 -8.28
N GLY A 706 -15.28 11.27 -8.18
CA GLY A 706 -15.66 12.22 -7.13
C GLY A 706 -15.29 13.69 -7.41
N VAL A 707 -15.08 14.05 -8.68
CA VAL A 707 -15.22 15.44 -9.15
C VAL A 707 -16.71 15.82 -9.22
N VAL A 708 -17.03 17.11 -9.08
CA VAL A 708 -18.40 17.61 -9.19
C VAL A 708 -18.58 18.30 -10.55
N TYR A 709 -19.40 17.69 -11.41
CA TYR A 709 -19.68 18.17 -12.76
C TYR A 709 -20.71 19.33 -12.75
N PRO A 710 -20.74 20.20 -13.79
CA PRO A 710 -19.83 20.25 -14.93
C PRO A 710 -18.39 20.64 -14.55
N LEU A 711 -17.42 20.12 -15.33
CA LEU A 711 -16.04 20.57 -15.26
C LEU A 711 -15.80 21.71 -16.27
N GLU A 712 -14.94 22.66 -15.91
CA GLU A 712 -14.41 23.70 -16.80
C GLU A 712 -12.91 23.52 -16.99
N LEU A 713 -12.41 23.42 -18.23
CA LEU A 713 -10.98 23.45 -18.49
C LEU A 713 -10.42 24.85 -18.22
N ARG A 714 -9.32 24.89 -17.47
CA ARG A 714 -8.62 26.12 -17.06
C ARG A 714 -7.19 26.22 -17.58
N THR A 715 -6.50 25.09 -17.82
CA THR A 715 -5.10 25.09 -18.30
C THR A 715 -4.72 23.77 -18.96
N ILE A 716 -3.90 23.82 -20.01
CA ILE A 716 -3.06 22.73 -20.51
C ILE A 716 -1.60 23.12 -20.20
N GLY A 717 -0.91 22.36 -19.35
CA GLY A 717 0.40 22.74 -18.80
C GLY A 717 1.49 21.71 -19.08
N ALA A 718 2.66 22.19 -19.50
CA ALA A 718 3.91 21.43 -19.55
C ALA A 718 4.78 21.84 -18.36
N ILE A 719 5.21 20.88 -17.53
CA ILE A 719 5.89 21.13 -16.25
C ILE A 719 7.27 20.48 -16.24
N GLU A 720 8.31 21.21 -15.82
CA GLU A 720 9.61 20.61 -15.50
C GLU A 720 9.91 20.77 -14.00
N THR A 721 10.11 19.64 -13.33
CA THR A 721 10.35 19.53 -11.88
C THR A 721 11.81 19.23 -11.55
N ASN A 722 12.58 18.71 -12.50
CA ASN A 722 13.97 18.38 -12.30
C ASN A 722 14.84 19.64 -12.34
N LYS A 723 15.53 19.91 -11.22
CA LYS A 723 16.45 21.04 -11.06
C LYS A 723 17.71 20.96 -11.94
N SER A 724 18.09 19.77 -12.45
CA SER A 724 19.30 19.56 -13.25
C SER A 724 19.10 19.70 -14.76
N LYS A 725 17.87 19.90 -15.24
CA LYS A 725 17.55 20.06 -16.67
C LYS A 725 17.25 21.52 -16.99
N GLN A 726 18.10 22.19 -17.76
CA GLN A 726 17.85 23.56 -18.21
C GLN A 726 17.92 23.62 -19.72
N TYR A 727 16.81 24.01 -20.36
CA TYR A 727 16.68 23.96 -21.81
C TYR A 727 15.54 24.87 -22.31
N ASN A 728 15.54 25.11 -23.62
CA ASN A 728 14.42 25.69 -24.36
C ASN A 728 13.66 24.56 -25.08
N GLY A 729 12.33 24.57 -25.07
CA GLY A 729 11.48 23.52 -25.63
C GLY A 729 10.37 24.06 -26.54
N GLU A 730 9.83 23.18 -27.39
CA GLU A 730 8.58 23.47 -28.10
C GLU A 730 7.65 22.26 -28.17
N LEU A 731 6.35 22.50 -28.03
CA LEU A 731 5.28 21.51 -28.15
C LEU A 731 4.19 22.07 -29.07
N ILE A 732 3.49 21.21 -29.82
CA ILE A 732 2.27 21.60 -30.57
C ILE A 732 1.08 20.84 -30.02
N TYR A 733 0.00 21.55 -29.66
CA TYR A 733 -1.26 20.99 -29.19
C TYR A 733 -2.34 21.09 -30.29
N ASP A 734 -3.11 20.01 -30.44
CA ASP A 734 -4.16 19.85 -31.45
C ASP A 734 -5.27 18.90 -30.94
N ASP A 735 -6.46 18.91 -31.54
CA ASP A 735 -7.56 17.95 -31.32
C ASP A 735 -7.88 17.70 -29.81
N LEU A 736 -8.25 18.76 -29.07
CA LEU A 736 -8.72 18.64 -27.68
C LEU A 736 -10.11 17.98 -27.66
N THR A 737 -10.17 16.81 -27.03
CA THR A 737 -11.32 15.91 -26.98
C THR A 737 -11.58 15.43 -25.54
N VAL A 738 -12.80 14.97 -25.27
CA VAL A 738 -13.13 14.22 -24.05
C VAL A 738 -13.84 12.94 -24.40
N LYS A 739 -13.75 11.93 -23.53
CA LYS A 739 -14.65 10.76 -23.57
C LYS A 739 -15.71 10.91 -22.50
N VAL A 740 -16.97 11.01 -22.92
CA VAL A 740 -18.13 11.06 -22.03
C VAL A 740 -18.83 9.72 -21.99
N SER A 741 -19.27 9.32 -20.80
CA SER A 741 -20.23 8.24 -20.61
C SER A 741 -21.66 8.81 -20.57
N PRO A 742 -22.70 8.00 -20.88
CA PRO A 742 -24.07 8.36 -20.54
C PRO A 742 -24.20 8.65 -19.04
N THR A 743 -24.98 9.66 -18.67
CA THR A 743 -25.15 10.10 -17.29
C THR A 743 -25.90 9.07 -16.44
N VAL A 744 -25.67 9.08 -15.13
CA VAL A 744 -26.44 8.31 -14.14
C VAL A 744 -26.72 9.20 -12.93
N ASP A 745 -27.99 9.43 -12.63
CA ASP A 745 -28.37 10.12 -11.40
C ASP A 745 -28.11 9.20 -10.20
N VAL A 746 -27.18 9.59 -9.32
CA VAL A 746 -26.84 8.85 -8.10
C VAL A 746 -27.42 9.58 -6.89
N PRO A 747 -28.21 8.90 -6.02
CA PRO A 747 -28.74 9.52 -4.82
C PRO A 747 -27.64 9.98 -3.84
N THR A 748 -27.73 11.23 -3.37
CA THR A 748 -26.80 11.77 -2.38
C THR A 748 -26.96 11.07 -1.03
N SER A 749 -25.98 10.26 -0.65
CA SER A 749 -25.95 9.59 0.65
C SER A 749 -25.53 10.57 1.76
N ALA A 750 -26.25 10.55 2.90
CA ALA A 750 -25.89 11.37 4.05
C ALA A 750 -24.61 10.84 4.72
N LYS A 751 -23.63 11.71 4.96
CA LYS A 751 -22.39 11.33 5.67
C LYS A 751 -22.67 11.06 7.15
N THR A 752 -22.15 9.93 7.66
CA THR A 752 -22.13 9.64 9.09
C THR A 752 -21.32 10.71 9.83
N LYS A 753 -21.90 11.30 10.88
CA LYS A 753 -21.22 12.26 11.77
C LYS A 753 -20.54 11.51 12.90
N ASP A 754 -19.26 11.76 13.16
CA ASP A 754 -18.59 11.18 14.33
C ASP A 754 -18.78 12.07 15.57
N SER A 755 -19.31 11.46 16.63
CA SER A 755 -19.50 12.07 17.95
C SER A 755 -18.23 12.57 18.65
N PHE A 756 -17.03 12.25 18.16
CA PHE A 756 -15.79 12.86 18.65
C PHE A 756 -15.79 14.39 18.44
N ILE A 757 -16.39 14.89 17.37
CA ILE A 757 -16.52 16.33 17.13
C ILE A 757 -17.79 16.80 17.84
N LEU A 758 -17.62 17.66 18.84
CA LEU A 758 -18.73 18.17 19.65
C LEU A 758 -19.71 19.02 18.80
N GLN A 759 -21.00 18.81 19.04
CA GLN A 759 -22.14 19.53 18.46
C GLN A 759 -23.14 19.81 19.59
N ASN A 760 -23.54 21.06 19.79
CA ASN A 760 -24.37 21.53 20.92
C ASN A 760 -23.83 21.13 22.31
N ASP A 761 -22.50 21.02 22.44
CA ASP A 761 -21.83 20.59 23.66
C ASP A 761 -20.44 21.25 23.77
N GLU A 762 -19.89 21.25 24.98
CA GLU A 762 -18.62 21.90 25.32
C GLU A 762 -17.62 20.90 25.90
N ILE A 763 -16.33 21.24 25.86
CA ILE A 763 -15.30 20.40 26.50
C ILE A 763 -15.51 20.45 28.02
N GLY A 764 -15.95 19.32 28.59
CA GLY A 764 -16.23 19.15 30.01
C GLY A 764 -15.07 19.56 30.92
N LYS A 765 -15.40 20.14 32.08
CA LYS A 765 -14.44 20.70 33.06
C LYS A 765 -13.54 19.63 33.70
N GLU A 766 -13.91 18.37 33.60
CA GLU A 766 -13.14 17.20 34.03
C GLU A 766 -12.04 16.80 33.05
N ARG A 767 -11.98 17.42 31.87
CA ARG A 767 -10.99 17.15 30.83
C ARG A 767 -9.88 18.18 30.86
N TRP A 768 -8.65 17.71 30.68
CA TRP A 768 -7.54 18.60 30.34
C TRP A 768 -7.54 18.89 28.84
N LYS A 769 -6.98 20.04 28.47
CA LYS A 769 -7.07 20.62 27.12
C LYS A 769 -5.71 20.68 26.43
N PHE A 770 -5.66 20.40 25.13
CA PHE A 770 -4.54 20.76 24.27
C PHE A 770 -5.04 21.26 22.90
N ALA A 771 -4.30 22.17 22.29
CA ALA A 771 -4.70 22.81 21.02
C ALA A 771 -3.81 22.36 19.85
N ILE A 772 -4.38 22.36 18.65
CA ILE A 772 -3.64 22.16 17.39
C ILE A 772 -3.98 23.28 16.39
N LEU A 773 -2.91 23.79 15.76
CA LEU A 773 -2.94 24.74 14.65
C LEU A 773 -2.02 24.21 13.54
N ALA A 774 -2.45 24.24 12.28
CA ALA A 774 -1.68 23.75 11.13
C ALA A 774 -1.95 24.60 9.88
N ASP A 775 -1.13 24.40 8.84
CA ASP A 775 -1.36 24.89 7.47
C ASP A 775 -1.61 26.42 7.38
N SER A 776 -0.80 27.21 8.10
CA SER A 776 -0.83 28.68 7.98
C SER A 776 -0.13 29.18 6.70
N GLN A 777 0.98 28.53 6.31
CA GLN A 777 1.81 28.80 5.13
C GLN A 777 2.02 30.30 4.83
N PHE A 778 2.64 31.03 5.77
CA PHE A 778 3.11 32.41 5.53
C PHE A 778 4.59 32.48 5.13
N VAL A 779 5.00 33.64 4.60
CA VAL A 779 6.39 33.95 4.22
C VAL A 779 6.93 35.18 4.95
N GLY A 780 8.20 35.14 5.35
CA GLY A 780 8.92 36.20 6.06
C GLY A 780 8.95 37.52 5.31
N ARG A 781 9.00 37.47 3.97
CA ARG A 781 8.93 38.64 3.08
C ARG A 781 7.58 39.36 3.04
N SER A 782 6.51 38.76 3.56
CA SER A 782 5.15 39.33 3.58
C SER A 782 4.54 39.31 4.99
N PRO A 783 5.16 39.96 5.99
CA PRO A 783 4.80 39.80 7.41
C PRO A 783 3.42 40.35 7.79
N ASN A 784 2.75 41.07 6.88
CA ASN A 784 1.41 41.62 7.05
C ASN A 784 0.34 40.90 6.18
N SER A 785 0.65 39.72 5.65
CA SER A 785 -0.26 38.96 4.78
C SER A 785 -1.51 38.48 5.52
N GLN A 786 -2.52 38.06 4.76
CA GLN A 786 -3.74 37.50 5.34
C GLN A 786 -3.46 36.23 6.15
N GLN A 787 -2.52 35.38 5.70
CA GLN A 787 -2.07 34.19 6.42
C GLN A 787 -1.52 34.55 7.81
N VAL A 788 -0.67 35.57 7.92
CA VAL A 788 -0.13 36.01 9.23
C VAL A 788 -1.23 36.52 10.15
N LYS A 789 -2.21 37.26 9.62
CA LYS A 789 -3.36 37.75 10.41
C LYS A 789 -4.20 36.60 10.96
N ILE A 790 -4.56 35.64 10.11
CA ILE A 790 -5.33 34.45 10.47
C ILE A 790 -4.57 33.61 11.51
N ALA A 791 -3.26 33.41 11.33
CA ALA A 791 -2.41 32.69 12.28
C ALA A 791 -2.36 33.39 13.66
N ARG A 792 -2.15 34.71 13.70
CA ARG A 792 -2.14 35.48 14.95
C ARG A 792 -3.49 35.45 15.66
N GLU A 793 -4.58 35.68 14.94
CA GLU A 793 -5.94 35.59 15.50
C GLU A 793 -6.21 34.21 16.11
N SER A 794 -5.83 33.14 15.40
CA SER A 794 -5.96 31.77 15.89
C SER A 794 -5.16 31.55 17.19
N LEU A 795 -3.91 32.01 17.25
CA LEU A 795 -3.08 31.91 18.46
C LEU A 795 -3.67 32.70 19.63
N GLN A 796 -4.23 33.89 19.39
CA GLN A 796 -4.89 34.69 20.42
C GLN A 796 -6.15 33.99 20.97
N GLN A 797 -6.95 33.37 20.10
CA GLN A 797 -8.11 32.56 20.49
C GLN A 797 -7.68 31.31 21.29
N ILE A 798 -6.63 30.61 20.86
CA ILE A 798 -6.05 29.46 21.57
C ILE A 798 -5.55 29.86 22.96
N VAL A 799 -4.83 30.97 23.10
CA VAL A 799 -4.33 31.49 24.38
C VAL A 799 -5.47 31.81 25.35
N LYS A 800 -6.61 32.31 24.85
CA LYS A 800 -7.81 32.58 25.65
C LYS A 800 -8.41 31.30 26.27
N GLU A 801 -8.36 30.18 25.55
CA GLU A 801 -8.86 28.87 26.01
C GLU A 801 -7.95 28.16 27.04
N LYS A 802 -6.70 28.61 27.20
CA LYS A 802 -5.71 28.09 28.18
C LYS A 802 -5.48 26.56 28.08
N PRO A 803 -5.04 26.04 26.92
CA PRO A 803 -4.60 24.65 26.81
C PRO A 803 -3.34 24.40 27.66
N GLU A 804 -3.05 23.15 27.98
CA GLU A 804 -1.82 22.76 28.68
C GLU A 804 -0.60 22.70 27.77
N PHE A 805 -0.81 22.61 26.45
CA PHE A 805 0.19 22.82 25.40
C PHE A 805 -0.48 23.05 24.03
N LEU A 806 0.31 23.58 23.10
CA LEU A 806 -0.05 23.75 21.68
C LEU A 806 0.83 22.85 20.79
N VAL A 807 0.22 22.20 19.81
CA VAL A 807 0.94 21.56 18.70
C VAL A 807 0.81 22.44 17.46
N ILE A 808 1.94 22.81 16.86
CA ILE A 808 1.99 23.35 15.49
C ILE A 808 2.17 22.15 14.56
N GLY A 809 1.14 21.88 13.76
CA GLY A 809 0.97 20.63 13.01
C GLY A 809 1.65 20.56 11.64
N GLY A 810 2.71 21.34 11.43
CA GLY A 810 3.37 21.54 10.15
C GLY A 810 2.75 22.65 9.30
N ASP A 811 3.47 23.04 8.25
CA ASP A 811 3.13 24.06 7.27
C ASP A 811 2.74 25.40 7.91
N PHE A 812 3.49 25.82 8.93
CA PHE A 812 3.32 27.16 9.52
C PHE A 812 3.98 28.22 8.62
N VAL A 813 5.13 27.89 8.03
CA VAL A 813 5.79 28.65 6.96
C VAL A 813 5.47 28.07 5.59
N ASP A 814 5.69 28.83 4.51
CA ASP A 814 5.44 28.38 3.12
C ASP A 814 6.72 27.95 2.36
N THR A 815 7.90 28.50 2.69
CA THR A 815 9.11 28.37 1.84
C THR A 815 10.41 27.94 2.53
N ALA A 816 10.40 27.62 3.83
CA ALA A 816 11.56 27.19 4.63
C ALA A 816 12.81 28.09 4.60
N TYR A 817 12.70 29.36 4.21
CA TYR A 817 13.83 30.29 4.27
C TYR A 817 14.07 30.79 5.71
N PRO A 818 15.29 31.18 6.08
CA PRO A 818 15.60 31.64 7.43
C PRO A 818 14.72 32.81 7.92
N GLU A 819 14.32 33.71 7.02
CA GLU A 819 13.38 34.81 7.31
C GLU A 819 11.95 34.33 7.61
N ASP A 820 11.52 33.22 7.02
CA ASP A 820 10.21 32.61 7.32
C ASP A 820 10.19 32.10 8.76
N PHE A 821 11.24 31.37 9.15
CA PHE A 821 11.40 30.84 10.52
C PHE A 821 11.64 31.93 11.55
N ALA A 822 12.36 33.01 11.22
CA ALA A 822 12.51 34.17 12.07
C ALA A 822 11.16 34.86 12.33
N LEU A 823 10.32 35.00 11.30
CA LEU A 823 8.95 35.52 11.45
C LEU A 823 8.07 34.56 12.28
N ALA A 824 8.16 33.25 12.01
CA ALA A 824 7.41 32.24 12.76
C ALA A 824 7.75 32.26 14.25
N LYS A 825 9.04 32.27 14.60
CA LYS A 825 9.48 32.38 15.99
C LYS A 825 8.97 33.68 16.63
N LYS A 826 9.08 34.82 15.93
CA LYS A 826 8.55 36.10 16.41
C LYS A 826 7.05 36.04 16.70
N ILE A 827 6.24 35.46 15.81
CA ILE A 827 4.79 35.31 16.01
C ILE A 827 4.50 34.46 17.25
N LEU A 828 5.18 33.34 17.43
CA LEU A 828 4.98 32.45 18.59
C LEU A 828 5.43 33.11 19.90
N ASP A 829 6.58 33.81 19.90
CA ASP A 829 7.07 34.57 21.06
C ASP A 829 6.10 35.70 21.47
N GLU A 830 5.51 36.42 20.50
CA GLU A 830 4.58 37.54 20.74
C GLU A 830 3.19 37.08 21.20
N GLU A 831 2.57 36.15 20.47
CA GLU A 831 1.19 35.74 20.74
C GLU A 831 1.09 34.72 21.87
N VAL A 832 1.99 33.73 21.93
CA VAL A 832 1.96 32.63 22.92
C VAL A 832 2.92 32.89 24.07
N GLY A 833 4.18 33.21 23.80
CA GLY A 833 5.21 33.42 24.82
C GLY A 833 5.47 32.17 25.67
N ASP A 834 5.58 32.36 26.99
CA ASP A 834 5.85 31.29 27.97
C ASP A 834 4.59 30.67 28.61
N ARG A 835 3.39 31.05 28.13
CA ARG A 835 2.10 30.70 28.74
C ARG A 835 1.81 29.19 28.79
N PHE A 836 2.28 28.43 27.80
CA PHE A 836 2.26 26.98 27.75
C PHE A 836 3.30 26.44 26.74
N PRO A 837 3.75 25.19 26.85
CA PRO A 837 4.66 24.58 25.88
C PRO A 837 4.10 24.55 24.45
N ILE A 838 5.00 24.71 23.48
CA ILE A 838 4.73 24.57 22.05
C ILE A 838 5.55 23.38 21.54
N TYR A 839 4.90 22.46 20.84
CA TYR A 839 5.53 21.36 20.11
C TYR A 839 5.33 21.59 18.61
N TYR A 840 6.40 21.76 17.85
CA TYR A 840 6.31 22.10 16.41
C TYR A 840 6.85 20.94 15.58
N VAL A 841 5.94 20.29 14.84
CA VAL A 841 6.26 19.23 13.88
C VAL A 841 6.40 19.87 12.49
N PRO A 842 7.41 19.53 11.68
CA PRO A 842 7.51 20.03 10.32
C PRO A 842 6.54 19.32 9.36
N GLY A 843 5.98 20.11 8.45
CA GLY A 843 5.35 19.67 7.21
C GLY A 843 6.29 19.81 6.02
N ASN A 844 5.76 19.65 4.81
CA ASN A 844 6.57 19.72 3.59
C ASN A 844 6.99 21.16 3.23
N HIS A 845 6.27 22.18 3.70
CA HIS A 845 6.68 23.56 3.51
C HIS A 845 7.84 23.98 4.44
N GLU A 846 8.10 23.23 5.53
CA GLU A 846 9.32 23.40 6.35
C GLU A 846 10.60 22.84 5.72
N ILE A 847 10.52 22.11 4.59
CA ILE A 847 11.68 21.68 3.79
C ILE A 847 11.74 22.29 2.38
N MET A 848 10.72 23.02 1.93
CA MET A 848 10.56 23.45 0.52
C MET A 848 11.76 24.23 -0.04
N GLY A 849 12.43 25.05 0.78
CA GLY A 849 13.56 25.88 0.38
C GLY A 849 14.85 25.09 0.14
N THR A 850 15.46 24.55 1.20
CA THR A 850 16.75 23.83 1.12
C THR A 850 16.62 22.36 0.74
N GLY A 851 15.40 21.80 0.76
CA GLY A 851 15.16 20.36 0.62
C GLY A 851 15.50 19.56 1.88
N ASN A 852 15.69 20.22 3.02
CA ASN A 852 16.02 19.60 4.31
C ASN A 852 15.57 20.49 5.49
N LEU A 853 15.71 19.99 6.72
CA LEU A 853 15.27 20.69 7.95
C LEU A 853 16.36 21.52 8.64
N ASP A 854 17.48 21.86 7.99
CA ASP A 854 18.61 22.53 8.66
C ASP A 854 18.19 23.90 9.22
N ASN A 855 17.47 24.71 8.42
CA ASN A 855 16.93 26.00 8.84
C ASN A 855 15.89 25.88 9.97
N PHE A 856 15.04 24.84 9.90
CA PHE A 856 14.04 24.53 10.93
C PHE A 856 14.72 24.16 12.25
N LYS A 857 15.65 23.19 12.23
CA LYS A 857 16.38 22.71 13.42
C LYS A 857 17.25 23.81 14.02
N LYS A 858 17.83 24.69 13.22
CA LYS A 858 18.54 25.89 13.70
C LYS A 858 17.63 26.87 14.47
N SER A 859 16.33 26.88 14.18
CA SER A 859 15.35 27.83 14.75
C SER A 859 14.57 27.25 15.94
N PHE A 860 14.24 25.95 15.90
CA PHE A 860 13.37 25.26 16.88
C PHE A 860 14.02 24.05 17.57
N GLY A 861 15.19 23.60 17.13
CA GLY A 861 15.93 22.47 17.70
C GLY A 861 15.38 21.10 17.32
N GLN A 862 14.20 20.76 17.84
CA GLN A 862 13.57 19.44 17.70
C GLN A 862 12.50 19.42 16.61
N ASN A 863 12.48 18.37 15.79
CA ASN A 863 11.48 18.08 14.75
C ASN A 863 10.53 16.92 15.11
N ARG A 864 10.83 16.16 16.16
CA ARG A 864 10.00 15.06 16.67
C ARG A 864 9.99 15.05 18.20
N TYR A 865 8.92 14.52 18.80
CA TYR A 865 8.74 14.49 20.25
C TYR A 865 8.07 13.18 20.71
N SER A 866 8.46 12.68 21.88
CA SER A 866 7.77 11.57 22.54
C SER A 866 7.69 11.85 24.05
N PHE A 867 6.48 11.97 24.60
CA PHE A 867 6.28 12.32 26.01
C PHE A 867 4.94 11.81 26.56
N ALA A 868 4.90 11.50 27.85
CA ALA A 868 3.66 11.18 28.55
C ALA A 868 3.07 12.43 29.22
N HIS A 869 1.76 12.63 29.08
CA HIS A 869 1.02 13.70 29.76
C HIS A 869 -0.30 13.14 30.30
N LYS A 870 -0.46 13.14 31.63
CA LYS A 870 -1.69 12.74 32.36
C LYS A 870 -2.33 11.43 31.86
N GLY A 871 -1.51 10.40 31.69
CA GLY A 871 -1.93 9.08 31.24
C GLY A 871 -2.06 8.90 29.72
N THR A 872 -1.76 9.92 28.91
CA THR A 872 -1.68 9.82 27.45
C THR A 872 -0.22 9.89 27.00
N GLN A 873 0.24 8.89 26.25
CA GLN A 873 1.50 8.94 25.52
C GLN A 873 1.29 9.71 24.21
N PHE A 874 2.09 10.74 23.97
CA PHE A 874 2.16 11.46 22.71
C PHE A 874 3.41 11.03 21.93
N VAL A 875 3.26 10.84 20.62
CA VAL A 875 4.39 10.65 19.70
C VAL A 875 4.16 11.51 18.46
N LEU A 876 5.01 12.53 18.29
CA LEU A 876 4.92 13.53 17.23
C LEU A 876 6.05 13.25 16.24
N LEU A 877 5.70 12.93 15.00
CA LEU A 877 6.57 12.35 13.98
C LEU A 877 6.79 13.30 12.80
N ASP A 878 8.00 13.26 12.25
CA ASP A 878 8.40 14.02 11.07
C ASP A 878 7.98 13.29 9.80
N SER A 879 7.06 13.89 9.06
CA SER A 879 6.61 13.41 7.74
C SER A 879 6.90 14.43 6.64
N SER A 880 7.82 15.37 6.86
CA SER A 880 8.06 16.53 5.97
C SER A 880 8.36 16.14 4.53
N SER A 881 8.94 14.97 4.27
CA SER A 881 9.18 14.43 2.93
C SER A 881 7.95 13.79 2.23
N GLY A 882 6.79 13.76 2.89
CA GLY A 882 5.61 12.97 2.46
C GLY A 882 5.67 11.49 2.87
N SER A 883 6.62 11.09 3.72
CA SER A 883 6.76 9.74 4.28
C SER A 883 7.61 9.77 5.56
N PHE A 884 7.29 8.92 6.54
CA PHE A 884 8.11 8.82 7.77
C PHE A 884 9.48 8.21 7.47
N ARG A 885 9.53 7.16 6.65
CA ARG A 885 10.77 6.48 6.22
C ARG A 885 11.75 7.43 5.54
N THR A 886 11.29 8.27 4.61
CA THR A 886 12.20 9.17 3.86
C THR A 886 12.50 10.48 4.59
N SER A 887 11.75 10.82 5.64
CA SER A 887 12.11 11.89 6.58
C SER A 887 13.20 11.41 7.55
N ASP A 888 12.94 10.31 8.27
CA ASP A 888 13.91 9.55 9.07
C ASP A 888 13.30 8.19 9.46
N PHE A 889 13.82 7.09 8.90
CA PHE A 889 13.33 5.74 9.22
C PHE A 889 13.46 5.36 10.71
N GLN A 890 14.44 5.92 11.44
CA GLN A 890 14.65 5.61 12.85
C GLN A 890 13.43 5.91 13.71
N GLN A 891 12.62 6.91 13.32
CA GLN A 891 11.42 7.30 14.06
C GLN A 891 10.34 6.20 14.05
N LEU A 892 10.29 5.32 13.04
CA LEU A 892 9.35 4.20 12.99
C LEU A 892 9.76 3.09 13.97
N VAL A 893 11.07 2.88 14.13
CA VAL A 893 11.63 1.95 15.13
C VAL A 893 11.42 2.49 16.55
N GLU A 894 11.60 3.80 16.75
CA GLU A 894 11.27 4.50 18.00
C GLU A 894 9.76 4.44 18.31
N LEU A 895 8.90 4.64 17.31
CA LEU A 895 7.45 4.52 17.44
C LEU A 895 7.06 3.10 17.87
N ARG A 896 7.55 2.06 17.18
CA ARG A 896 7.25 0.66 17.51
C ARG A 896 7.60 0.34 18.97
N LYS A 897 8.82 0.70 19.40
CA LYS A 897 9.27 0.53 20.79
C LYS A 897 8.41 1.32 21.79
N THR A 898 7.98 2.53 21.41
CA THR A 898 7.08 3.36 22.25
C THR A 898 5.69 2.74 22.38
N ILE A 899 5.13 2.20 21.29
CA ILE A 899 3.85 1.47 21.27
C ILE A 899 3.92 0.25 22.19
N ASP A 900 4.96 -0.59 22.06
CA ASP A 900 5.11 -1.80 22.87
C ASP A 900 5.32 -1.50 24.36
N LYS A 901 6.01 -0.40 24.69
CA LYS A 901 6.13 0.10 26.07
C LYS A 901 4.78 0.60 26.59
N ALA A 902 4.13 1.52 25.87
CA ALA A 902 2.85 2.11 26.24
C ALA A 902 1.72 1.07 26.37
N MET A 903 1.80 -0.04 25.62
CA MET A 903 0.84 -1.14 25.69
C MET A 903 0.92 -1.83 27.07
N LYS A 904 2.14 -2.07 27.57
CA LYS A 904 2.44 -2.78 28.82
C LYS A 904 2.37 -1.90 30.06
N ASP A 905 2.60 -0.59 29.92
CA ASP A 905 2.63 0.37 31.02
C ASP A 905 1.21 0.65 31.59
N PRO A 906 0.95 0.43 32.90
CA PRO A 906 -0.38 0.65 33.50
C PRO A 906 -0.75 2.12 33.72
N GLU A 907 0.24 3.02 33.74
CA GLU A 907 0.02 4.47 33.89
C GLU A 907 -0.40 5.09 32.55
N ILE A 908 0.02 4.50 31.42
CA ILE A 908 -0.44 4.90 30.09
C ILE A 908 -1.80 4.26 29.79
N ARG A 909 -2.80 5.12 29.53
CA ARG A 909 -4.18 4.78 29.19
C ARG A 909 -4.54 5.08 27.74
N ASN A 910 -3.83 6.01 27.11
CA ASN A 910 -4.06 6.37 25.71
C ASN A 910 -2.75 6.63 24.96
N LEU A 911 -2.80 6.52 23.63
CA LEU A 911 -1.73 6.86 22.70
C LEU A 911 -2.27 7.85 21.66
N VAL A 912 -1.58 8.97 21.46
CA VAL A 912 -1.82 9.92 20.36
C VAL A 912 -0.57 9.97 19.50
N VAL A 913 -0.72 9.60 18.23
CA VAL A 913 0.32 9.78 17.21
C VAL A 913 -0.04 10.98 16.36
N PHE A 914 0.94 11.83 16.06
CA PHE A 914 0.80 12.97 15.18
C PHE A 914 1.81 12.87 14.03
N GLY A 915 1.38 13.15 12.81
CA GLY A 915 2.24 13.41 11.66
C GLY A 915 1.58 14.44 10.75
N HIS A 916 2.34 15.32 10.11
CA HIS A 916 1.77 16.37 9.25
C HIS A 916 0.87 15.79 8.13
N HIS A 917 1.34 14.77 7.41
CA HIS A 917 0.55 14.10 6.36
C HIS A 917 -0.45 13.07 6.96
N PRO A 918 -1.72 13.06 6.54
CA PRO A 918 -2.67 12.01 6.90
C PRO A 918 -2.29 10.62 6.40
N THR A 919 -2.68 9.57 7.14
CA THR A 919 -2.65 8.20 6.59
C THR A 919 -3.68 8.03 5.47
N ARG A 920 -4.82 8.76 5.51
CA ARG A 920 -5.89 8.76 4.51
C ARG A 920 -6.32 10.18 4.17
N ASP A 921 -6.17 10.59 2.93
CA ASP A 921 -6.67 11.87 2.43
C ASP A 921 -8.20 11.75 2.22
N PRO A 922 -9.03 12.59 2.87
CA PRO A 922 -10.49 12.54 2.70
C PRO A 922 -10.97 13.10 1.34
N LEU A 923 -10.12 13.80 0.59
CA LEU A 923 -10.45 14.34 -0.72
C LEU A 923 -10.50 13.24 -1.80
N SER A 924 -11.10 13.54 -2.94
CA SER A 924 -11.18 12.61 -4.09
C SER A 924 -9.84 12.42 -4.80
N THR A 925 -8.94 13.40 -4.73
CA THR A 925 -7.64 13.39 -5.42
C THR A 925 -6.60 12.50 -4.76
N LYS A 926 -6.69 12.25 -3.45
CA LYS A 926 -5.73 11.47 -2.65
C LYS A 926 -4.28 11.99 -2.68
N ASN A 927 -4.10 13.28 -2.98
CA ASN A 927 -2.78 13.91 -3.13
C ASN A 927 -2.15 14.32 -1.80
N SER A 928 -2.94 14.36 -0.71
CA SER A 928 -2.53 14.93 0.58
C SER A 928 -2.09 13.89 1.62
N GLN A 929 -2.13 12.60 1.29
CA GLN A 929 -1.78 11.52 2.23
C GLN A 929 -0.31 11.12 2.15
N LEU A 930 0.14 10.33 3.13
CA LEU A 930 1.42 9.61 3.06
C LEU A 930 1.58 8.92 1.69
N SER A 931 2.69 9.24 1.04
CA SER A 931 3.03 8.81 -0.33
C SER A 931 3.24 7.31 -0.47
N ASP A 932 3.67 6.65 0.62
CA ASP A 932 3.76 5.20 0.73
C ASP A 932 2.49 4.66 1.42
N ARG A 933 1.68 3.91 0.66
CA ARG A 933 0.40 3.39 1.17
C ARG A 933 0.58 2.27 2.19
N LYS A 934 1.60 1.43 2.03
CA LYS A 934 1.92 0.38 3.00
C LYS A 934 2.45 0.99 4.31
N GLU A 935 3.14 2.13 4.24
CA GLU A 935 3.54 2.89 5.43
C GLU A 935 2.30 3.41 6.20
N ALA A 936 1.29 3.93 5.49
CA ALA A 936 0.02 4.31 6.12
C ALA A 936 -0.69 3.12 6.76
N GLU A 937 -0.80 1.99 6.05
CA GLU A 937 -1.38 0.73 6.54
C GLU A 937 -0.63 0.18 7.77
N LEU A 938 0.70 0.33 7.83
CA LEU A 938 1.51 -0.08 8.97
C LEU A 938 1.18 0.72 10.24
N ILE A 939 1.03 2.04 10.11
CA ILE A 939 0.61 2.90 11.22
C ILE A 939 -0.82 2.57 11.68
N GLU A 940 -1.73 2.31 10.72
CA GLU A 940 -3.11 1.90 10.98
C GLU A 940 -3.19 0.56 11.72
N SER A 941 -2.41 -0.43 11.26
CA SER A 941 -2.26 -1.73 11.91
C SER A 941 -1.69 -1.60 13.32
N TRP A 942 -0.61 -0.84 13.52
CA TRP A 942 0.02 -0.70 14.85
C TRP A 942 -0.88 -0.01 15.89
N LEU A 943 -1.65 1.01 15.51
CA LEU A 943 -2.59 1.67 16.41
C LEU A 943 -3.80 0.77 16.73
N THR A 944 -4.26 0.00 15.74
CA THR A 944 -5.32 -1.02 15.93
C THR A 944 -4.86 -2.11 16.89
N VAL A 945 -3.67 -2.70 16.65
CA VAL A 945 -3.05 -3.71 17.50
C VAL A 945 -2.82 -3.18 18.92
N PHE A 946 -2.37 -1.93 19.08
CA PHE A 946 -2.26 -1.30 20.39
C PHE A 946 -3.60 -1.28 21.14
N ARG A 947 -4.66 -0.80 20.49
CA ARG A 947 -6.00 -0.72 21.10
C ARG A 947 -6.54 -2.11 21.46
N GLU A 948 -6.39 -3.10 20.59
CA GLU A 948 -6.88 -4.46 20.84
C GLU A 948 -6.07 -5.24 21.90
N MET A 949 -4.74 -5.20 21.83
CA MET A 949 -3.87 -6.00 22.72
C MET A 949 -3.67 -5.38 24.11
N SER A 950 -3.87 -4.06 24.26
CA SER A 950 -3.82 -3.38 25.56
C SER A 950 -5.06 -3.56 26.44
N GLY A 951 -6.07 -4.29 25.97
CA GLY A 951 -7.36 -4.41 26.66
C GLY A 951 -8.28 -3.19 26.51
N GLY A 952 -8.10 -2.37 25.46
CA GLY A 952 -8.98 -1.25 25.16
C GLY A 952 -8.48 0.13 25.60
N LYS A 953 -7.16 0.38 25.55
CA LYS A 953 -6.59 1.73 25.67
C LYS A 953 -7.00 2.60 24.48
N GLY A 954 -7.10 3.91 24.71
CA GLY A 954 -7.38 4.88 23.66
C GLY A 954 -6.23 4.97 22.66
N ALA A 955 -6.53 5.05 21.36
CA ALA A 955 -5.56 5.34 20.31
C ALA A 955 -6.13 6.44 19.41
N MET A 956 -5.29 7.30 18.84
CA MET A 956 -5.69 8.29 17.84
C MET A 956 -4.51 8.68 16.95
N TYR A 957 -4.80 8.95 15.68
CA TYR A 957 -3.88 9.63 14.77
C TYR A 957 -4.41 11.03 14.41
N ILE A 958 -3.54 12.03 14.32
CA ILE A 958 -3.90 13.41 13.97
C ILE A 958 -2.91 13.99 12.95
N SER A 959 -3.42 14.74 11.98
CA SER A 959 -2.64 15.36 10.89
C SER A 959 -3.25 16.65 10.35
N GLY A 960 -2.52 17.38 9.50
CA GLY A 960 -2.96 18.57 8.75
C GLY A 960 -2.92 18.31 7.24
N HIS A 961 -2.29 19.20 6.47
CA HIS A 961 -1.89 19.07 5.06
C HIS A 961 -3.03 18.98 4.00
N ALA A 962 -4.12 18.24 4.25
CA ALA A 962 -5.23 18.16 3.30
C ALA A 962 -6.16 19.38 3.33
N HIS A 963 -5.87 20.38 4.16
CA HIS A 963 -6.60 21.65 4.30
C HIS A 963 -8.13 21.47 4.36
N THR A 964 -8.58 20.49 5.13
CA THR A 964 -9.99 20.18 5.34
C THR A 964 -10.18 19.45 6.66
N VAL A 965 -11.21 19.81 7.42
CA VAL A 965 -11.55 19.08 8.64
C VAL A 965 -12.20 17.75 8.27
N ASN A 966 -11.62 16.63 8.73
CA ASN A 966 -12.21 15.30 8.57
C ASN A 966 -11.98 14.43 9.81
N MET A 967 -12.94 13.55 10.10
CA MET A 967 -12.81 12.47 11.08
C MET A 967 -13.23 11.16 10.41
N GLU A 968 -12.35 10.17 10.42
CA GLU A 968 -12.62 8.79 9.98
C GLU A 968 -12.25 7.84 11.12
N ARG A 969 -12.78 6.61 11.10
CA ARG A 969 -12.29 5.52 11.95
C ARG A 969 -11.83 4.35 11.09
N VAL A 970 -10.69 3.78 11.47
CA VAL A 970 -10.17 2.52 10.92
C VAL A 970 -10.04 1.56 12.10
N ASP A 971 -10.76 0.44 12.08
CA ASP A 971 -10.76 -0.59 13.13
C ASP A 971 -10.89 -0.03 14.58
N GLY A 972 -11.77 0.96 14.75
CA GLY A 972 -12.06 1.63 16.02
C GLY A 972 -11.03 2.67 16.49
N VAL A 973 -9.98 2.91 15.71
CA VAL A 973 -9.03 4.02 15.93
C VAL A 973 -9.50 5.25 15.12
N PRO A 974 -9.72 6.41 15.75
CA PRO A 974 -10.00 7.68 15.07
C PRO A 974 -8.76 8.29 14.38
N TYR A 975 -8.97 8.78 13.15
CA TYR A 975 -8.02 9.50 12.32
C TYR A 975 -8.60 10.88 12.02
N MET A 976 -7.96 11.94 12.53
CA MET A 976 -8.43 13.31 12.34
C MET A 976 -7.49 14.13 11.47
N VAL A 977 -8.05 14.73 10.42
CA VAL A 977 -7.41 15.84 9.71
C VAL A 977 -7.96 17.14 10.30
N VAL A 978 -7.07 18.01 10.78
CA VAL A 978 -7.44 19.36 11.24
C VAL A 978 -7.53 20.32 10.04
N GLY A 979 -8.36 21.36 10.18
CA GLY A 979 -8.50 22.39 9.16
C GLY A 979 -7.35 23.41 9.17
N PRO A 980 -7.19 24.18 8.09
CA PRO A 980 -6.07 25.11 7.94
C PRO A 980 -6.28 26.41 8.71
N ALA A 981 -5.19 26.97 9.24
CA ALA A 981 -5.17 28.24 9.96
C ALA A 981 -4.39 29.34 9.19
N GLY A 982 -4.57 29.40 7.86
CA GLY A 982 -4.06 30.49 7.03
C GLY A 982 -4.09 30.20 5.52
N LYS A 983 -3.72 28.99 5.09
CA LYS A 983 -3.80 28.61 3.67
C LYS A 983 -5.23 28.27 3.27
N ALA A 984 -5.60 28.60 2.04
CA ALA A 984 -6.95 28.37 1.53
C ALA A 984 -7.35 26.88 1.61
N PRO A 985 -8.56 26.56 2.10
CA PRO A 985 -9.05 25.18 2.17
C PRO A 985 -9.05 24.45 0.82
N TYR A 986 -8.72 23.16 0.85
CA TYR A 986 -8.89 22.25 -0.28
C TYR A 986 -10.20 21.45 -0.18
N GLY A 987 -10.79 21.36 1.02
CA GLY A 987 -12.14 20.83 1.25
C GLY A 987 -13.22 21.65 0.55
N ALA A 988 -14.39 21.05 0.32
CA ALA A 988 -15.57 21.80 -0.11
C ALA A 988 -16.24 22.48 1.08
N ALA A 989 -16.97 23.57 0.79
CA ALA A 989 -17.76 24.37 1.75
C ALA A 989 -18.50 23.51 2.80
N ASP A 990 -19.21 22.49 2.31
CA ASP A 990 -20.08 21.59 3.06
C ASP A 990 -19.37 20.39 3.72
N ASN A 991 -18.06 20.24 3.48
CA ASN A 991 -17.28 19.03 3.78
C ASN A 991 -15.93 19.34 4.46
N GLY A 992 -15.91 20.30 5.38
CA GLY A 992 -14.71 20.64 6.18
C GLY A 992 -13.78 21.69 5.57
N GLY A 993 -14.12 22.25 4.40
CA GLY A 993 -13.32 23.24 3.68
C GLY A 993 -13.42 24.66 4.24
N PHE A 994 -13.05 24.87 5.50
CA PHE A 994 -13.10 26.18 6.17
C PHE A 994 -11.87 26.40 7.07
N TYR A 995 -11.51 27.66 7.31
CA TYR A 995 -10.40 28.00 8.20
C TYR A 995 -10.75 27.69 9.66
N SER A 996 -9.88 26.97 10.37
CA SER A 996 -10.14 26.60 11.77
C SER A 996 -8.87 26.25 12.54
N TRP A 997 -9.01 26.16 13.86
CA TRP A 997 -8.08 25.48 14.75
C TRP A 997 -8.88 24.52 15.66
N THR A 998 -8.22 23.50 16.21
CA THR A 998 -8.93 22.45 16.98
C THR A 998 -8.47 22.40 18.42
N MET A 999 -9.42 22.38 19.36
CA MET A 999 -9.17 22.10 20.77
C MET A 999 -9.55 20.64 21.07
N PHE A 1000 -8.68 19.92 21.76
CA PHE A 1000 -8.95 18.56 22.23
C PHE A 1000 -9.14 18.54 23.74
N GLY A 1001 -10.11 17.74 24.21
CA GLY A 1001 -10.42 17.54 25.63
C GLY A 1001 -10.26 16.08 26.03
N VAL A 1002 -9.22 15.77 26.81
CA VAL A 1002 -8.89 14.40 27.22
C VAL A 1002 -9.32 14.13 28.67
N GLN A 1003 -10.00 13.02 28.88
CA GLN A 1003 -10.40 12.51 30.19
C GLN A 1003 -9.34 11.50 30.69
N PRO A 1004 -8.52 11.85 31.70
CA PRO A 1004 -7.36 11.03 32.11
C PRO A 1004 -7.75 9.68 32.73
N ASN A 1005 -8.92 9.61 33.38
CA ASN A 1005 -9.44 8.43 34.07
C ASN A 1005 -10.61 7.77 33.31
N ALA A 1006 -10.66 7.88 31.98
CA ALA A 1006 -11.66 7.20 31.18
C ALA A 1006 -11.62 5.68 31.40
N ARG A 1007 -12.78 5.04 31.49
CA ARG A 1007 -12.85 3.57 31.57
C ARG A 1007 -12.33 2.97 30.27
N LEU A 1008 -11.39 2.03 30.37
CA LEU A 1008 -10.99 1.19 29.24
C LEU A 1008 -12.24 0.50 28.67
N GLN A 1009 -12.38 0.51 27.35
CA GLN A 1009 -13.52 -0.11 26.68
C GLN A 1009 -13.03 -1.39 25.99
N PRO A 1010 -13.45 -2.58 26.44
CA PRO A 1010 -13.10 -3.83 25.78
C PRO A 1010 -13.47 -3.75 24.30
N SER A 1011 -12.51 -4.02 23.42
CA SER A 1011 -12.62 -3.74 21.98
C SER A 1011 -13.80 -4.41 21.27
N ILE A 1012 -14.44 -5.40 21.90
CA ILE A 1012 -15.30 -6.43 21.27
C ILE A 1012 -16.58 -6.74 22.09
N SER A 1013 -16.88 -6.06 23.21
CA SER A 1013 -18.06 -6.45 24.03
C SER A 1013 -18.89 -5.32 24.64
N GLY A 1014 -20.08 -5.11 24.04
CA GLY A 1014 -21.32 -4.82 24.78
C GLY A 1014 -21.58 -3.37 25.22
N VAL A 1015 -22.57 -2.75 24.56
CA VAL A 1015 -23.33 -1.58 25.04
C VAL A 1015 -22.48 -0.33 25.32
N ASN A 1016 -21.93 0.23 24.25
CA ASN A 1016 -22.18 1.62 23.82
C ASN A 1016 -21.71 1.76 22.36
N ASN A 1017 -22.26 2.73 21.61
CA ASN A 1017 -21.99 2.91 20.17
C ASN A 1017 -20.58 3.47 19.91
N GLY A 1018 -19.53 2.68 20.12
CA GLY A 1018 -18.14 2.99 19.73
C GLY A 1018 -17.45 4.17 20.43
N GLN A 1019 -18.19 4.94 21.22
CA GLN A 1019 -17.72 6.14 21.90
C GLN A 1019 -16.78 5.82 23.06
N THR A 1020 -15.51 5.60 22.71
CA THR A 1020 -14.39 5.71 23.64
C THR A 1020 -14.25 7.17 24.05
N ASN A 1021 -15.04 7.60 25.04
CA ASN A 1021 -15.17 9.01 25.47
C ASN A 1021 -13.92 9.59 26.18
N TRP A 1022 -12.74 9.01 25.95
CA TRP A 1022 -11.47 9.46 26.54
C TRP A 1022 -10.95 10.75 25.90
N ILE A 1023 -11.35 11.06 24.67
CA ILE A 1023 -11.02 12.32 23.99
C ILE A 1023 -12.22 12.83 23.19
N THR A 1024 -12.33 14.16 23.11
CA THR A 1024 -13.31 14.89 22.31
C THR A 1024 -12.62 16.05 21.61
N ALA A 1025 -13.09 16.45 20.43
CA ALA A 1025 -12.60 17.58 19.66
C ALA A 1025 -13.66 18.68 19.55
N LYS A 1026 -13.25 19.94 19.75
CA LYS A 1026 -14.01 21.13 19.40
C LYS A 1026 -13.30 21.80 18.23
N VAL A 1027 -13.94 21.80 17.07
CA VAL A 1027 -13.42 22.41 15.83
C VAL A 1027 -13.91 23.85 15.80
N ASN A 1028 -13.00 24.80 15.99
CA ASN A 1028 -13.32 26.21 16.12
C ASN A 1028 -13.08 26.93 14.78
N PRO A 1029 -14.13 27.22 13.99
CA PRO A 1029 -14.00 27.97 12.75
C PRO A 1029 -13.66 29.45 13.02
N LEU A 1030 -12.82 30.04 12.18
CA LEU A 1030 -12.43 31.45 12.28
C LEU A 1030 -13.51 32.32 11.63
N LEU A 1031 -14.42 32.87 12.43
CA LEU A 1031 -15.64 33.52 11.96
C LEU A 1031 -15.58 35.05 12.09
N GLU A 1032 -15.92 35.75 11.02
CA GLU A 1032 -16.22 37.18 11.05
C GLU A 1032 -17.64 37.40 11.59
N SER A 1033 -18.62 36.66 11.07
CA SER A 1033 -20.04 36.69 11.47
C SER A 1033 -20.76 35.37 11.17
N ILE A 1034 -22.03 35.26 11.60
CA ILE A 1034 -22.93 34.13 11.29
C ILE A 1034 -24.28 34.68 10.82
N THR A 1035 -24.87 34.08 9.79
CA THR A 1035 -26.25 34.34 9.34
C THR A 1035 -27.13 33.11 9.54
N ILE A 1036 -28.33 33.28 10.08
CA ILE A 1036 -29.38 32.25 10.10
C ILE A 1036 -30.32 32.50 8.91
N ASP A 1037 -30.43 31.51 8.04
CA ASP A 1037 -31.47 31.43 7.01
C ASP A 1037 -32.66 30.63 7.55
N ALA A 1038 -33.75 31.34 7.81
CA ALA A 1038 -35.03 30.82 8.27
C ALA A 1038 -36.15 31.81 7.93
N PRO A 1039 -37.36 31.32 7.59
CA PRO A 1039 -38.52 32.18 7.39
C PRO A 1039 -38.88 32.95 8.68
N SER A 1040 -39.33 34.19 8.55
CA SER A 1040 -39.76 35.00 9.70
C SER A 1040 -41.14 34.58 10.24
N THR A 1041 -41.92 33.84 9.45
CA THR A 1041 -43.26 33.33 9.76
C THR A 1041 -43.42 31.90 9.24
N ILE A 1042 -44.01 31.00 10.04
CA ILE A 1042 -44.23 29.58 9.71
C ILE A 1042 -45.66 29.20 10.10
N ALA A 1043 -46.33 28.31 9.36
CA ALA A 1043 -47.64 27.80 9.78
C ALA A 1043 -47.53 26.72 10.87
N SER A 1044 -48.46 26.71 11.82
CA SER A 1044 -48.56 25.66 12.85
C SER A 1044 -48.83 24.30 12.21
N GLY A 1045 -47.92 23.34 12.44
CA GLY A 1045 -47.89 22.02 11.79
C GLY A 1045 -46.92 21.90 10.61
N GLU A 1046 -46.32 22.99 10.16
CA GLU A 1046 -45.32 23.00 9.10
C GLU A 1046 -43.94 22.51 9.60
N ILE A 1047 -43.15 21.95 8.68
CA ILE A 1047 -41.75 21.58 8.90
C ILE A 1047 -40.91 22.36 7.89
N THR A 1048 -40.03 23.23 8.38
CA THR A 1048 -39.14 24.03 7.53
C THR A 1048 -37.67 23.68 7.77
N GLU A 1049 -36.80 24.00 6.83
CA GLU A 1049 -35.35 23.84 6.97
C GLU A 1049 -34.74 25.16 7.44
N VAL A 1050 -33.96 25.11 8.52
CA VAL A 1050 -33.21 26.24 9.08
C VAL A 1050 -31.72 25.98 8.88
N LYS A 1051 -31.03 26.94 8.28
CA LYS A 1051 -29.59 26.85 7.98
C LYS A 1051 -28.84 27.95 8.71
N ALA A 1052 -27.61 27.65 9.13
CA ALA A 1052 -26.64 28.65 9.54
C ALA A 1052 -25.49 28.69 8.53
N THR A 1053 -25.04 29.90 8.19
CA THR A 1053 -23.88 30.14 7.33
C THR A 1053 -22.82 30.88 8.13
N GLY A 1054 -21.62 30.31 8.21
CA GLY A 1054 -20.45 30.95 8.77
C GLY A 1054 -19.74 31.79 7.70
N HIS A 1055 -19.39 33.02 8.04
CA HIS A 1055 -18.66 33.94 7.17
C HIS A 1055 -17.22 34.08 7.66
N GLN A 1056 -16.23 33.88 6.78
CA GLN A 1056 -14.81 33.90 7.10
C GLN A 1056 -14.03 34.91 6.24
N PRO A 1057 -12.80 35.28 6.64
CA PRO A 1057 -11.97 36.20 5.87
C PRO A 1057 -11.74 35.72 4.43
N ALA A 1058 -11.47 36.70 3.56
CA ALA A 1058 -11.41 36.53 2.09
C ALA A 1058 -12.74 36.08 1.45
N GLY A 1059 -13.88 36.26 2.14
CA GLY A 1059 -15.22 36.01 1.61
C GLY A 1059 -15.62 34.53 1.52
N LEU A 1060 -14.93 33.66 2.26
CA LEU A 1060 -15.25 32.24 2.30
C LEU A 1060 -16.48 32.02 3.20
N ASN A 1061 -17.56 31.52 2.60
CA ASN A 1061 -18.82 31.22 3.27
C ASN A 1061 -19.03 29.71 3.29
N PHE A 1062 -19.44 29.16 4.44
CA PHE A 1062 -19.65 27.71 4.59
C PHE A 1062 -20.88 27.39 5.46
N PRO A 1063 -21.56 26.25 5.26
CA PRO A 1063 -22.63 25.81 6.15
C PRO A 1063 -22.09 25.55 7.56
N LEU A 1064 -22.56 26.31 8.55
CA LEU A 1064 -22.10 26.21 9.93
C LEU A 1064 -22.77 25.02 10.64
N ARG A 1065 -22.19 23.85 10.42
CA ARG A 1065 -22.58 22.54 10.97
C ARG A 1065 -21.36 21.62 11.00
N TYR A 1066 -21.51 20.42 11.57
CA TYR A 1066 -20.51 19.34 11.46
C TYR A 1066 -19.84 19.30 10.07
N PRO A 1067 -18.50 19.30 9.97
CA PRO A 1067 -17.54 19.07 11.06
C PRO A 1067 -17.12 20.33 11.86
N ALA A 1068 -17.70 21.51 11.62
CA ALA A 1068 -17.51 22.66 12.52
C ALA A 1068 -18.30 22.46 13.82
N SER A 1069 -17.71 22.75 14.99
CA SER A 1069 -18.44 22.74 16.25
C SER A 1069 -19.39 23.94 16.34
N VAL A 1070 -20.68 23.65 16.49
CA VAL A 1070 -21.76 24.64 16.54
C VAL A 1070 -22.70 24.31 17.70
N THR A 1071 -23.24 25.33 18.36
CA THR A 1071 -24.20 25.21 19.46
C THR A 1071 -25.46 25.99 19.13
N TRP A 1072 -26.59 25.29 19.07
CA TRP A 1072 -27.91 25.88 18.91
C TRP A 1072 -28.60 26.03 20.27
N THR A 1073 -29.20 27.19 20.49
CA THR A 1073 -30.01 27.54 21.67
C THR A 1073 -31.33 28.18 21.21
N GLY A 1074 -32.34 28.23 22.08
CA GLY A 1074 -33.65 28.78 21.74
C GLY A 1074 -34.38 29.32 22.96
N SER A 1075 -35.51 29.98 22.72
CA SER A 1075 -36.42 30.43 23.79
C SER A 1075 -37.01 29.23 24.55
N GLU A 1076 -37.50 29.45 25.78
CA GLU A 1076 -37.97 28.39 26.69
C GLU A 1076 -39.08 27.49 26.10
N ASN A 1077 -39.82 27.99 25.11
CA ASN A 1077 -40.86 27.27 24.38
C ASN A 1077 -40.34 26.45 23.17
N VAL A 1078 -39.03 26.40 22.92
CA VAL A 1078 -38.39 25.59 21.87
C VAL A 1078 -37.60 24.44 22.48
N PHE A 1079 -37.80 23.22 21.98
CA PHE A 1079 -36.86 22.14 22.23
C PHE A 1079 -35.78 22.12 21.14
N ILE A 1080 -34.52 22.02 21.55
CA ILE A 1080 -33.40 21.78 20.64
C ILE A 1080 -32.75 20.46 21.02
N GLY A 1081 -32.56 19.60 20.02
CA GLY A 1081 -31.89 18.32 20.20
C GLY A 1081 -31.72 17.61 18.87
N SER A 1082 -31.67 16.28 18.90
CA SER A 1082 -31.64 15.44 17.69
C SER A 1082 -32.12 14.02 17.99
N GLY A 1083 -32.40 13.26 16.93
CA GLY A 1083 -32.75 11.84 17.01
C GLY A 1083 -33.91 11.53 17.96
N GLU A 1084 -33.76 10.52 18.81
CA GLU A 1084 -34.81 10.07 19.73
C GLU A 1084 -35.25 11.17 20.73
N ALA A 1085 -34.36 12.08 21.10
CA ALA A 1085 -34.68 13.19 21.98
C ALA A 1085 -35.62 14.22 21.30
N ALA A 1086 -35.34 14.53 20.02
CA ALA A 1086 -36.23 15.36 19.20
C ALA A 1086 -37.59 14.67 18.97
N ASN A 1087 -37.60 13.37 18.67
CA ASN A 1087 -38.84 12.60 18.50
C ASN A 1087 -39.71 12.61 19.78
N LYS A 1088 -39.12 12.37 20.95
CA LYS A 1088 -39.83 12.47 22.24
C LYS A 1088 -40.35 13.88 22.52
N ALA A 1089 -39.63 14.92 22.11
CA ALA A 1089 -40.09 16.30 22.24
C ALA A 1089 -41.31 16.58 21.34
N LEU A 1090 -41.29 16.10 20.09
CA LEU A 1090 -42.42 16.18 19.14
C LEU A 1090 -43.67 15.48 19.70
N GLU A 1091 -43.51 14.24 20.19
CA GLU A 1091 -44.60 13.47 20.81
C GLU A 1091 -45.17 14.14 22.07
N SER A 1092 -44.33 14.81 22.86
CA SER A 1092 -44.74 15.43 24.12
C SER A 1092 -45.73 16.58 23.98
N LYS A 1093 -45.74 17.25 22.81
CA LYS A 1093 -46.50 18.50 22.54
C LYS A 1093 -46.32 19.62 23.58
N LYS A 1094 -45.25 19.57 24.38
CA LYS A 1094 -44.96 20.57 25.42
C LYS A 1094 -44.52 21.90 24.82
N TYR A 1095 -43.64 21.81 23.83
CA TYR A 1095 -43.01 22.94 23.15
C TYR A 1095 -43.90 23.51 22.05
N ASP A 1096 -43.64 24.77 21.67
CA ASP A 1096 -44.31 25.44 20.56
C ASP A 1096 -43.56 25.14 19.24
N ALA A 1097 -42.27 24.82 19.32
CA ALA A 1097 -41.51 24.20 18.23
C ALA A 1097 -40.44 23.21 18.72
N VAL A 1098 -40.04 22.31 17.82
CA VAL A 1098 -38.90 21.39 18.01
C VAL A 1098 -37.92 21.58 16.86
N PHE A 1099 -36.68 21.92 17.19
CA PHE A 1099 -35.59 22.01 16.22
C PHE A 1099 -34.67 20.78 16.33
N ASP A 1100 -34.68 19.96 15.28
CA ASP A 1100 -33.69 18.90 15.10
C ASP A 1100 -32.40 19.48 14.51
N SER A 1101 -31.48 19.81 15.41
CA SER A 1101 -30.14 20.31 15.10
C SER A 1101 -29.28 19.36 14.26
N ALA A 1102 -29.63 18.07 14.14
CA ALA A 1102 -28.90 17.15 13.28
C ALA A 1102 -29.33 17.22 11.81
N SER A 1103 -30.63 17.37 11.54
CA SER A 1103 -31.17 17.51 10.18
C SER A 1103 -31.38 18.95 9.72
N GLY A 1104 -31.34 19.92 10.64
CA GLY A 1104 -31.68 21.31 10.36
C GLY A 1104 -33.18 21.56 10.24
N LYS A 1105 -34.04 20.64 10.69
CA LYS A 1105 -35.50 20.77 10.56
C LYS A 1105 -36.13 21.39 11.79
N LEU A 1106 -36.91 22.44 11.57
CA LEU A 1106 -37.75 23.10 12.57
C LEU A 1106 -39.21 22.66 12.35
N HIS A 1107 -39.77 21.99 13.35
CA HIS A 1107 -41.16 21.58 13.40
C HIS A 1107 -41.96 22.60 14.21
N ALA A 1108 -42.85 23.35 13.57
CA ALA A 1108 -43.76 24.26 14.24
C ALA A 1108 -44.96 23.49 14.79
N LEU A 1109 -45.21 23.54 16.11
CA LEU A 1109 -46.22 22.73 16.78
C LEU A 1109 -47.43 23.53 17.30
N LYS A 1110 -47.22 24.79 17.70
CA LYS A 1110 -48.27 25.68 18.20
C LYS A 1110 -48.00 27.13 17.79
N GLN A 1111 -49.07 27.91 17.69
CA GLN A 1111 -49.00 29.36 17.54
C GLN A 1111 -48.23 30.01 18.69
N GLY A 1112 -47.34 30.95 18.36
CA GLY A 1112 -46.47 31.64 19.32
C GLY A 1112 -45.32 32.39 18.66
N GLU A 1113 -44.51 33.09 19.44
CA GLU A 1113 -43.21 33.58 18.99
C GLU A 1113 -42.11 32.67 19.58
N ILE A 1114 -41.17 32.27 18.74
CA ILE A 1114 -39.99 31.51 19.15
C ILE A 1114 -38.72 32.26 18.75
N LYS A 1115 -37.62 31.97 19.44
CA LYS A 1115 -36.27 32.40 19.06
C LYS A 1115 -35.39 31.19 18.84
N LEU A 1116 -34.59 31.24 17.78
CA LEU A 1116 -33.47 30.35 17.54
C LEU A 1116 -32.17 31.15 17.47
N SER A 1117 -31.17 30.69 18.20
CA SER A 1117 -29.85 31.30 18.27
C SER A 1117 -28.78 30.25 17.99
N VAL A 1118 -27.76 30.64 17.24
CA VAL A 1118 -26.63 29.77 16.88
C VAL A 1118 -25.33 30.44 17.34
N GLU A 1119 -24.44 29.68 17.98
CA GLU A 1119 -23.12 30.12 18.39
C GLU A 1119 -22.04 29.17 17.85
N SER A 1120 -20.91 29.74 17.41
CA SER A 1120 -19.67 29.00 17.18
C SER A 1120 -18.47 29.92 17.38
N ASN A 1121 -17.43 29.43 18.06
CA ASN A 1121 -16.18 30.14 18.35
C ASN A 1121 -16.36 31.60 18.84
N GLY A 1122 -17.33 31.83 19.74
CA GLY A 1122 -17.63 33.15 20.32
C GLY A 1122 -18.30 34.15 19.37
N LYS A 1123 -18.75 33.73 18.19
CA LYS A 1123 -19.69 34.47 17.33
C LYS A 1123 -21.08 33.85 17.47
N ALA A 1124 -22.11 34.70 17.54
CA ALA A 1124 -23.49 34.27 17.64
C ALA A 1124 -24.42 35.05 16.70
N SER A 1125 -25.55 34.46 16.37
CA SER A 1125 -26.66 35.07 15.62
C SER A 1125 -27.99 34.59 16.19
N GLU A 1126 -29.02 35.45 16.20
CA GLU A 1126 -30.37 35.15 16.71
C GLU A 1126 -31.42 35.47 15.63
N LYS A 1127 -32.49 34.68 15.58
CA LYS A 1127 -33.64 34.86 14.70
C LYS A 1127 -34.95 34.62 15.48
N SER A 1128 -35.78 35.66 15.60
CA SER A 1128 -37.20 35.49 15.96
C SER A 1128 -37.98 34.91 14.79
N ILE A 1129 -38.90 33.99 15.09
CA ILE A 1129 -39.83 33.36 14.14
C ILE A 1129 -41.22 33.34 14.76
N SER A 1130 -42.23 33.79 14.02
CA SER A 1130 -43.64 33.74 14.43
C SER A 1130 -44.33 32.51 13.85
N ILE A 1131 -44.97 31.69 14.70
CA ILE A 1131 -45.78 30.55 14.30
C ILE A 1131 -47.25 30.98 14.28
N GLN A 1132 -47.93 30.77 13.14
CA GLN A 1132 -49.29 31.24 12.85
C GLN A 1132 -50.30 30.10 12.64
#